data_AF-A0A0J6SGZ5-F1
#
_entry.id   AF-A0A0J6SGZ5-F1
#
_cell.length_a   1.000
_cell.length_b   1.000
_cell.length_c   1.000
_cell.angle_alpha   90.00
_cell.angle_beta   90.00
_cell.angle_gamma   90.00
#
_symmetry.space_group_name_H-M   'P 1'
#
loop_
_entity.id
_entity.type
_entity.pdbx_description
1 polymer ?
#
loop_
_entity_poly.entity_id
_entity_poly.type
_entity_poly.pdbx_seq_one_letter_code
_entity_poly.pdbx_strand_id
1 'polypeptide(L)'
;MANAVGNTREDQVRFLSGVNADGTLASPTFATHNGDTPDTYGTMSRQFHWGPANAAGTGGGTLTYEFDPDSNWTATEQAALASSLSMWSAVANISFRQASAGADANIGFVRNADGRAFAASISTPHPVGTSVITPPNDGQVAISLDMGERPTTTGKHGSLNDFQATSGGFGTGTVMHEVGHALGLGHGGPYNNTSSVSQQYSPYDNEISTMMSYFNPHGSVNYPSPIVGTNWVNDGGIRQYATTWMPLDIDAIQRLYGAQTSGPLNTAQTFGYNTTITGSLKPYFDFSINSSPVITLYNTAATGNALDLSLSSQGAALNLNAGTYSSAFGMTNNIAIYDKTYIQRLACGAGDDVCTVNLTRDNTIDGGGGGNTAVFAGNRADYTISQADGATVVTRNASAGSAERPAGVTSTLTNFQALRFDDQTVAVCFCTGTGIRVVRHGAPLDVAVEDLQVGDQAVTASGALRPVTWIGHRHLAARGRALPAPQQPVRVRAGAFGPGLPARDLRLSPGHPVLVGADADGAGGVLVPIMCLINGTSIAHEAVASVTYWHVELDAHDVLLAEGLAAESYLDWGDRPFFTQASDHALHNPDFVVPGLAARCRPVAVDGPVVEAERARLSALFAASLGADCAWDEAGRFGWLAA
;
A
#
# COMPACT_ATOMS: atom_id res chain seq x y z
N MET A 1 -36.16 -25.86 -1.21
CA MET A 1 -35.80 -24.73 -2.08
C MET A 1 -34.46 -24.24 -1.58
N ALA A 2 -33.44 -24.16 -2.43
CA ALA A 2 -32.09 -23.80 -1.98
C ALA A 2 -31.85 -22.31 -2.22
N ASN A 3 -31.30 -21.61 -1.23
CA ASN A 3 -30.81 -20.26 -1.43
C ASN A 3 -29.62 -20.34 -2.40
N ALA A 4 -29.75 -19.74 -3.58
CA ALA A 4 -28.69 -19.65 -4.57
C ALA A 4 -27.69 -18.55 -4.17
N VAL A 5 -26.95 -18.81 -3.10
CA VAL A 5 -25.94 -17.89 -2.54
C VAL A 5 -24.81 -17.73 -3.56
N GLY A 6 -24.57 -16.49 -3.99
CA GLY A 6 -23.35 -16.16 -4.73
C GLY A 6 -22.15 -16.32 -3.80
N ASN A 7 -21.15 -17.10 -4.19
CA ASN A 7 -19.95 -17.31 -3.38
C ASN A 7 -18.68 -16.82 -4.07
N THR A 8 -18.75 -16.51 -5.37
CA THR A 8 -17.62 -16.07 -6.20
C THR A 8 -17.83 -14.67 -6.74
N ARG A 9 -16.73 -14.02 -7.15
CA ARG A 9 -16.75 -12.78 -7.92
C ARG A 9 -17.63 -12.89 -9.18
N GLU A 10 -17.57 -14.00 -9.89
CA GLU A 10 -18.37 -14.23 -11.10
C GLU A 10 -19.87 -14.31 -10.78
N ASP A 11 -20.27 -14.91 -9.65
CA ASP A 11 -21.68 -14.89 -9.22
C ASP A 11 -22.19 -13.45 -9.02
N GLN A 12 -21.36 -12.56 -8.50
CA GLN A 12 -21.69 -11.15 -8.29
C GLN A 12 -21.71 -10.36 -9.60
N VAL A 13 -20.72 -10.57 -10.48
CA VAL A 13 -20.70 -9.95 -11.83
C VAL A 13 -21.90 -10.40 -12.66
N ARG A 14 -22.28 -11.69 -12.60
CA ARG A 14 -23.50 -12.23 -13.19
C ARG A 14 -24.75 -11.55 -12.62
N PHE A 15 -24.82 -11.36 -11.30
CA PHE A 15 -25.99 -10.73 -10.65
C PHE A 15 -26.17 -9.27 -11.03
N LEU A 16 -25.06 -8.50 -11.04
CA LEU A 16 -24.99 -7.09 -11.42
C LEU A 16 -25.30 -6.85 -12.90
N SER A 17 -24.71 -7.63 -13.80
CA SER A 17 -24.87 -7.45 -15.26
C SER A 17 -26.11 -8.13 -15.85
N GLY A 18 -26.77 -9.01 -15.09
CA GLY A 18 -27.84 -9.86 -15.59
C GLY A 18 -27.41 -11.01 -16.51
N VAL A 19 -26.09 -11.19 -16.75
CA VAL A 19 -25.55 -11.97 -17.88
C VAL A 19 -24.42 -12.92 -17.47
N ASN A 20 -24.50 -14.18 -17.91
CA ASN A 20 -23.49 -15.23 -17.75
C ASN A 20 -22.20 -14.92 -18.55
N ALA A 21 -21.09 -15.56 -18.20
CA ALA A 21 -19.82 -15.40 -18.92
C ALA A 21 -19.84 -15.83 -20.40
N ASP A 22 -20.87 -16.55 -20.85
CA ASP A 22 -21.11 -16.93 -22.25
C ASP A 22 -21.99 -15.93 -23.04
N GLY A 23 -22.43 -14.84 -22.40
CA GLY A 23 -23.30 -13.83 -23.00
C GLY A 23 -24.80 -14.12 -22.91
N THR A 24 -25.23 -15.18 -22.22
CA THR A 24 -26.65 -15.51 -22.03
C THR A 24 -27.25 -14.85 -20.78
N LEU A 25 -28.56 -14.55 -20.83
CA LEU A 25 -29.32 -14.01 -19.70
C LEU A 25 -29.35 -14.98 -18.51
N ALA A 26 -29.07 -14.47 -17.33
CA ALA A 26 -28.86 -15.27 -16.12
C ALA A 26 -29.98 -15.12 -15.08
N SER A 27 -30.05 -16.12 -14.18
CA SER A 27 -30.86 -16.12 -12.96
C SER A 27 -30.16 -17.00 -11.90
N PRO A 28 -30.14 -16.63 -10.60
CA PRO A 28 -30.66 -15.39 -10.03
C PRO A 28 -29.82 -14.17 -10.43
N THR A 29 -30.51 -13.06 -10.67
CA THR A 29 -29.95 -11.74 -11.04
C THR A 29 -30.91 -10.65 -10.55
N PHE A 30 -30.45 -9.40 -10.42
CA PHE A 30 -31.34 -8.27 -10.12
C PHE A 30 -32.47 -8.16 -11.16
N ALA A 31 -32.14 -8.32 -12.43
CA ALA A 31 -33.07 -8.28 -13.56
C ALA A 31 -34.09 -9.44 -13.62
N THR A 32 -33.96 -10.46 -12.76
CA THR A 32 -34.94 -11.56 -12.62
C THR A 32 -35.66 -11.59 -11.28
N HIS A 33 -35.31 -10.72 -10.31
CA HIS A 33 -35.99 -10.66 -9.00
C HIS A 33 -37.45 -10.21 -9.14
N ASN A 34 -38.35 -10.84 -8.40
CA ASN A 34 -39.79 -10.56 -8.45
C ASN A 34 -40.22 -9.39 -7.53
N GLY A 35 -39.31 -8.79 -6.75
CA GLY A 35 -39.62 -7.71 -5.81
C GLY A 35 -40.26 -8.18 -4.49
N ASP A 36 -40.13 -9.46 -4.16
CA ASP A 36 -40.66 -10.10 -2.97
C ASP A 36 -39.57 -10.46 -1.94
N THR A 37 -40.00 -10.80 -0.72
CA THR A 37 -39.11 -11.26 0.37
C THR A 37 -39.87 -12.31 1.20
N PRO A 38 -39.37 -13.55 1.37
CA PRO A 38 -38.12 -14.10 0.82
C PRO A 38 -38.05 -14.05 -0.70
N ASP A 39 -36.86 -13.76 -1.21
CA ASP A 39 -36.65 -13.31 -2.58
C ASP A 39 -36.81 -14.44 -3.61
N THR A 40 -37.68 -14.25 -4.59
CA THR A 40 -37.88 -15.20 -5.69
C THR A 40 -37.50 -14.60 -7.04
N TYR A 41 -37.20 -15.49 -8.01
CA TYR A 41 -36.66 -15.11 -9.31
C TYR A 41 -37.47 -15.74 -10.44
N GLY A 42 -37.75 -14.94 -11.48
CA GLY A 42 -38.50 -15.34 -12.66
C GLY A 42 -37.66 -16.10 -13.71
N THR A 43 -38.36 -16.77 -14.63
CA THR A 43 -37.78 -17.41 -15.83
C THR A 43 -37.61 -16.45 -17.01
N MET A 44 -38.05 -15.19 -16.86
CA MET A 44 -37.87 -14.09 -17.81
C MET A 44 -37.02 -13.03 -17.12
N SER A 45 -36.02 -12.49 -17.83
CA SER A 45 -35.17 -11.40 -17.37
C SER A 45 -35.57 -10.08 -18.03
N ARG A 46 -35.55 -8.99 -17.26
CA ARG A 46 -35.70 -7.60 -17.73
C ARG A 46 -34.35 -6.94 -18.05
N GLN A 47 -33.28 -7.71 -18.18
CA GLN A 47 -31.98 -7.18 -18.54
C GLN A 47 -32.04 -6.49 -19.90
N PHE A 48 -31.41 -5.32 -20.01
CA PHE A 48 -31.29 -4.58 -21.26
C PHE A 48 -29.83 -4.30 -21.61
N HIS A 49 -29.61 -3.90 -22.86
CA HIS A 49 -28.30 -3.59 -23.42
C HIS A 49 -28.46 -2.55 -24.54
N TRP A 50 -27.71 -1.45 -24.48
CA TRP A 50 -27.75 -0.42 -25.52
C TRP A 50 -26.99 -0.82 -26.80
N GLY A 51 -27.34 -0.22 -27.93
CA GLY A 51 -26.59 -0.34 -29.19
C GLY A 51 -27.31 -1.11 -30.31
N PRO A 52 -26.64 -1.32 -31.46
CA PRO A 52 -27.26 -1.89 -32.66
C PRO A 52 -27.33 -3.42 -32.67
N ALA A 53 -26.69 -4.09 -31.73
CA ALA A 53 -26.69 -5.54 -31.60
C ALA A 53 -27.35 -5.94 -30.27
N ASN A 54 -28.36 -6.81 -30.36
CA ASN A 54 -29.16 -7.25 -29.22
C ASN A 54 -28.45 -8.38 -28.44
N ALA A 55 -27.19 -8.19 -28.05
CA ALA A 55 -26.38 -9.20 -27.34
C ALA A 55 -25.28 -8.56 -26.49
N ALA A 56 -24.98 -9.19 -25.35
CA ALA A 56 -23.86 -8.80 -24.48
C ALA A 56 -22.48 -8.99 -25.15
N GLY A 57 -21.49 -8.27 -24.64
CA GLY A 57 -20.13 -8.19 -25.19
C GLY A 57 -20.03 -7.35 -26.48
N THR A 58 -21.09 -6.62 -26.87
CA THR A 58 -21.11 -5.81 -28.10
C THR A 58 -21.14 -4.32 -27.77
N GLY A 59 -20.55 -3.48 -28.62
CA GLY A 59 -20.41 -2.05 -28.32
C GLY A 59 -21.74 -1.31 -28.29
N GLY A 60 -21.95 -0.49 -27.25
CA GLY A 60 -23.19 0.28 -27.05
C GLY A 60 -23.40 1.42 -28.05
N GLY A 61 -22.41 1.71 -28.89
CA GLY A 61 -22.45 2.76 -29.90
C GLY A 61 -22.30 4.16 -29.32
N THR A 62 -23.01 5.14 -29.92
CA THR A 62 -23.07 6.52 -29.45
C THR A 62 -24.49 6.85 -29.06
N LEU A 63 -24.74 7.00 -27.76
CA LEU A 63 -26.03 7.40 -27.21
C LEU A 63 -26.17 8.92 -27.18
N THR A 64 -27.39 9.41 -27.40
CA THR A 64 -27.75 10.80 -27.11
C THR A 64 -28.14 10.99 -25.65
N TYR A 65 -27.77 12.13 -25.07
CA TYR A 65 -28.29 12.54 -23.75
C TYR A 65 -28.76 14.00 -23.77
N GLU A 66 -29.71 14.34 -22.90
CA GLU A 66 -30.13 15.72 -22.68
C GLU A 66 -30.30 16.07 -21.19
N PHE A 67 -30.35 17.38 -20.93
CA PHE A 67 -30.76 17.94 -19.65
C PHE A 67 -32.16 18.52 -19.85
N ASP A 68 -33.14 18.04 -19.08
CA ASP A 68 -34.51 18.56 -19.14
C ASP A 68 -34.50 20.08 -18.83
N PRO A 69 -35.10 20.93 -19.69
CA PRO A 69 -35.25 22.36 -19.44
C PRO A 69 -35.96 22.70 -18.13
N ASP A 70 -37.00 21.95 -17.77
CA ASP A 70 -37.85 22.25 -16.60
C ASP A 70 -37.15 21.91 -15.27
N SER A 71 -36.16 21.01 -15.30
CA SER A 71 -35.30 20.64 -14.15
C SER A 71 -34.28 21.70 -13.74
N ASN A 72 -34.16 22.80 -14.50
CA ASN A 72 -33.38 24.00 -14.16
C ASN A 72 -31.90 23.73 -13.76
N TRP A 73 -31.27 22.77 -14.43
CA TRP A 73 -29.89 22.35 -14.16
C TRP A 73 -28.86 23.48 -14.31
N THR A 74 -28.07 23.75 -13.28
CA THR A 74 -26.94 24.68 -13.37
C THR A 74 -25.83 24.12 -14.26
N ALA A 75 -25.01 25.00 -14.86
CA ALA A 75 -23.88 24.56 -15.71
C ALA A 75 -22.89 23.65 -14.97
N THR A 76 -22.74 23.81 -13.65
CA THR A 76 -21.90 22.95 -12.80
C THR A 76 -22.50 21.56 -12.62
N GLU A 77 -23.81 21.44 -12.44
CA GLU A 77 -24.50 20.16 -12.39
C GLU A 77 -24.49 19.47 -13.77
N GLN A 78 -24.79 20.20 -14.85
CA GLN A 78 -24.69 19.68 -16.22
C GLN A 78 -23.30 19.09 -16.51
N ALA A 79 -22.23 19.76 -16.06
CA ALA A 79 -20.86 19.25 -16.20
C ALA A 79 -20.61 17.95 -15.41
N ALA A 80 -21.22 17.78 -14.22
CA ALA A 80 -21.11 16.57 -13.41
C ALA A 80 -21.90 15.39 -13.98
N LEU A 81 -23.12 15.66 -14.46
CA LEU A 81 -23.97 14.69 -15.14
C LEU A 81 -23.33 14.22 -16.46
N ALA A 82 -22.66 15.11 -17.20
CA ALA A 82 -21.86 14.76 -18.37
C ALA A 82 -20.54 14.03 -18.01
N SER A 83 -19.96 14.27 -16.82
CA SER A 83 -18.71 13.63 -16.42
C SER A 83 -18.90 12.18 -16.00
N SER A 84 -20.03 11.80 -15.39
CA SER A 84 -20.34 10.38 -15.12
C SER A 84 -20.53 9.56 -16.40
N LEU A 85 -21.20 10.12 -17.42
CA LEU A 85 -21.26 9.51 -18.76
C LEU A 85 -19.87 9.36 -19.38
N SER A 86 -19.03 10.40 -19.26
CA SER A 86 -17.62 10.35 -19.71
C SER A 86 -16.82 9.28 -18.98
N MET A 87 -17.09 9.08 -17.69
CA MET A 87 -16.47 8.05 -16.85
C MET A 87 -16.84 6.64 -17.34
N TRP A 88 -18.13 6.29 -17.44
CA TRP A 88 -18.53 4.97 -17.94
C TRP A 88 -18.00 4.68 -19.36
N SER A 89 -17.94 5.69 -20.23
CA SER A 89 -17.31 5.61 -21.56
C SER A 89 -15.80 5.31 -21.54
N ALA A 90 -15.10 5.60 -20.44
CA ALA A 90 -13.66 5.36 -20.31
C ALA A 90 -13.30 3.91 -19.95
N VAL A 91 -14.26 3.12 -19.45
CA VAL A 91 -14.08 1.69 -19.12
C VAL A 91 -14.80 0.75 -20.08
N ALA A 92 -15.94 1.17 -20.65
CA ALA A 92 -16.79 0.37 -21.53
C ALA A 92 -16.78 0.89 -22.98
N ASN A 93 -17.00 0.00 -23.95
CA ASN A 93 -17.12 0.36 -25.37
C ASN A 93 -18.51 0.98 -25.68
N ILE A 94 -18.74 2.15 -25.10
CA ILE A 94 -19.93 2.98 -25.27
C ILE A 94 -19.50 4.46 -25.27
N SER A 95 -20.26 5.32 -25.94
CA SER A 95 -19.95 6.74 -26.08
C SER A 95 -21.22 7.59 -26.00
N PHE A 96 -21.06 8.87 -25.66
CA PHE A 96 -22.17 9.77 -25.36
C PHE A 96 -22.01 11.10 -26.09
N ARG A 97 -23.11 11.65 -26.59
CA ARG A 97 -23.16 12.96 -27.25
C ARG A 97 -24.38 13.73 -26.78
N GLN A 98 -24.21 14.97 -26.33
CA GLN A 98 -25.33 15.81 -25.94
C GLN A 98 -26.23 16.10 -27.16
N ALA A 99 -27.55 16.03 -26.97
CA ALA A 99 -28.55 16.45 -27.93
C ALA A 99 -28.88 17.95 -27.78
N SER A 100 -29.68 18.49 -28.69
CA SER A 100 -30.41 19.73 -28.44
C SER A 100 -31.40 19.52 -27.29
N ALA A 101 -31.62 20.51 -26.43
CA ALA A 101 -32.61 20.40 -25.36
C ALA A 101 -34.05 20.32 -25.90
N GLY A 102 -34.86 19.44 -25.31
CA GLY A 102 -36.21 19.10 -25.77
C GLY A 102 -36.20 18.16 -26.99
N ALA A 103 -35.23 17.24 -27.08
CA ALA A 103 -35.12 16.29 -28.19
C ALA A 103 -35.02 14.85 -27.70
N ASP A 104 -35.66 13.91 -28.42
CA ASP A 104 -35.64 12.48 -28.10
C ASP A 104 -34.21 11.95 -27.93
N ALA A 105 -33.82 11.74 -26.67
CA ALA A 105 -32.49 11.33 -26.25
C ALA A 105 -32.54 9.96 -25.55
N ASN A 106 -31.49 9.16 -25.68
CA ASN A 106 -31.43 7.86 -25.03
C ASN A 106 -31.35 7.97 -23.49
N ILE A 107 -30.78 9.07 -22.97
CA ILE A 107 -30.70 9.37 -21.54
C ILE A 107 -31.17 10.80 -21.27
N GLY A 108 -32.28 10.96 -20.54
CA GLY A 108 -32.76 12.27 -20.08
C GLY A 108 -32.49 12.48 -18.59
N PHE A 109 -31.81 13.57 -18.22
CA PHE A 109 -31.58 13.94 -16.81
C PHE A 109 -32.67 14.87 -16.30
N VAL A 110 -33.42 14.44 -15.27
CA VAL A 110 -34.60 15.13 -14.71
C VAL A 110 -34.49 15.32 -13.18
N ARG A 111 -35.28 16.23 -12.59
CA ARG A 111 -35.31 16.54 -11.16
C ARG A 111 -36.75 16.58 -10.64
N ASN A 112 -37.19 15.50 -9.99
CA ASN A 112 -38.62 15.26 -9.71
C ASN A 112 -39.14 15.88 -8.39
N ALA A 113 -38.37 16.73 -7.71
CA ALA A 113 -38.75 17.41 -6.45
C ALA A 113 -39.18 16.48 -5.30
N ASP A 114 -38.76 15.20 -5.33
CA ASP A 114 -39.17 14.13 -4.42
C ASP A 114 -38.10 13.73 -3.39
N GLY A 115 -36.91 14.36 -3.43
CA GLY A 115 -35.79 14.05 -2.54
C GLY A 115 -35.02 12.77 -2.87
N ARG A 116 -35.06 12.28 -4.12
CA ARG A 116 -34.51 10.95 -4.50
C ARG A 116 -33.52 10.99 -5.65
N ALA A 117 -32.81 9.87 -5.80
CA ALA A 117 -32.12 9.47 -7.01
C ALA A 117 -32.73 8.16 -7.52
N PHE A 118 -32.92 8.02 -8.84
CA PHE A 118 -33.26 6.75 -9.50
C PHE A 118 -33.12 6.84 -11.04
N ALA A 119 -32.68 5.77 -11.68
CA ALA A 119 -32.86 5.56 -13.13
C ALA A 119 -34.13 4.74 -13.42
N ALA A 120 -35.06 5.32 -14.18
CA ALA A 120 -36.28 4.67 -14.65
C ALA A 120 -36.09 4.10 -16.06
N SER A 121 -36.03 2.78 -16.15
CA SER A 121 -35.99 2.02 -17.40
C SER A 121 -37.12 1.00 -17.46
N ILE A 122 -37.61 0.73 -18.68
CA ILE A 122 -38.55 -0.36 -18.96
C ILE A 122 -37.97 -1.14 -20.15
N SER A 123 -37.97 -2.47 -20.08
CA SER A 123 -37.40 -3.34 -21.10
C SER A 123 -38.39 -4.44 -21.50
N THR A 124 -38.23 -4.97 -22.70
CA THR A 124 -38.95 -6.15 -23.17
C THR A 124 -38.35 -7.38 -22.48
N PRO A 125 -39.10 -8.17 -21.69
CA PRO A 125 -38.54 -9.32 -20.98
C PRO A 125 -38.21 -10.46 -21.94
N HIS A 126 -37.03 -11.07 -21.78
CA HIS A 126 -36.54 -12.19 -22.59
C HIS A 126 -36.29 -13.44 -21.72
N PRO A 127 -36.42 -14.67 -22.25
CA PRO A 127 -36.23 -15.90 -21.46
C PRO A 127 -34.80 -16.06 -20.94
N VAL A 128 -34.66 -16.47 -19.68
CA VAL A 128 -33.35 -16.84 -19.09
C VAL A 128 -32.70 -17.94 -19.95
N GLY A 129 -31.39 -17.79 -20.23
CA GLY A 129 -30.62 -18.66 -21.11
C GLY A 129 -30.57 -18.25 -22.59
N THR A 130 -31.30 -17.21 -23.03
CA THR A 130 -31.11 -16.62 -24.37
C THR A 130 -29.93 -15.64 -24.38
N SER A 131 -29.31 -15.42 -25.55
CA SER A 131 -28.33 -14.35 -25.78
C SER A 131 -28.96 -13.04 -26.29
N VAL A 132 -30.28 -13.02 -26.51
CA VAL A 132 -31.02 -11.83 -26.95
C VAL A 132 -31.22 -10.86 -25.79
N ILE A 133 -30.59 -9.70 -25.87
CA ILE A 133 -30.69 -8.60 -24.90
C ILE A 133 -30.94 -7.30 -25.68
N THR A 134 -32.16 -6.78 -25.64
CA THR A 134 -32.55 -5.57 -26.39
C THR A 134 -32.26 -4.29 -25.61
N PRO A 135 -32.21 -3.12 -26.27
CA PRO A 135 -32.32 -1.83 -25.61
C PRO A 135 -33.61 -1.67 -24.78
N PRO A 136 -33.69 -0.64 -23.92
CA PRO A 136 -34.94 -0.21 -23.29
C PRO A 136 -36.05 0.04 -24.32
N ASN A 137 -37.29 -0.18 -23.88
CA ASN A 137 -38.49 0.17 -24.64
C ASN A 137 -38.47 1.67 -24.96
N ASP A 138 -39.01 2.02 -26.12
CA ASP A 138 -39.03 3.39 -26.68
C ASP A 138 -37.64 4.03 -26.90
N GLY A 139 -36.54 3.33 -26.56
CA GLY A 139 -35.17 3.76 -26.77
C GLY A 139 -34.69 4.86 -25.80
N GLN A 140 -35.36 5.04 -24.66
CA GLN A 140 -35.11 6.12 -23.70
C GLN A 140 -35.00 5.58 -22.26
N VAL A 141 -34.21 6.27 -21.42
CA VAL A 141 -34.14 6.09 -19.96
C VAL A 141 -34.11 7.48 -19.30
N ALA A 142 -34.91 7.67 -18.25
CA ALA A 142 -34.89 8.89 -17.44
C ALA A 142 -34.06 8.66 -16.17
N ILE A 143 -33.10 9.54 -15.88
CA ILE A 143 -32.34 9.57 -14.63
C ILE A 143 -32.85 10.74 -13.80
N SER A 144 -33.49 10.45 -12.66
CA SER A 144 -33.92 11.48 -11.71
C SER A 144 -32.90 11.69 -10.60
N LEU A 145 -32.57 12.95 -10.30
CA LEU A 145 -31.57 13.34 -9.30
C LEU A 145 -32.01 14.60 -8.51
N ASP A 146 -32.97 14.46 -7.60
CA ASP A 146 -33.40 15.52 -6.66
C ASP A 146 -32.77 15.39 -5.27
N MET A 147 -31.44 15.34 -5.21
CA MET A 147 -30.73 15.20 -3.93
C MET A 147 -30.50 16.56 -3.23
N GLY A 148 -30.01 17.55 -3.99
CA GLY A 148 -29.79 18.93 -3.55
C GLY A 148 -28.77 19.10 -2.41
N GLU A 149 -28.47 20.36 -2.04
CA GLU A 149 -27.58 20.66 -0.91
C GLU A 149 -28.21 20.39 0.48
N ARG A 150 -29.24 19.55 0.58
CA ARG A 150 -29.95 19.29 1.85
C ARG A 150 -29.00 18.65 2.88
N PRO A 151 -28.82 19.28 4.06
CA PRO A 151 -28.13 18.63 5.18
C PRO A 151 -29.05 17.60 5.81
N THR A 152 -28.64 16.33 5.84
CA THR A 152 -29.23 15.31 6.73
C THR A 152 -28.43 15.22 8.02
N THR A 153 -29.01 14.57 9.04
CA THR A 153 -28.32 14.27 10.31
C THR A 153 -27.14 13.30 10.15
N THR A 154 -26.97 12.67 8.99
CA THR A 154 -25.86 11.77 8.64
C THR A 154 -24.91 12.33 7.57
N GLY A 155 -25.04 13.61 7.22
CA GLY A 155 -24.25 14.30 6.19
C GLY A 155 -25.11 15.05 5.18
N LYS A 156 -24.53 15.91 4.36
CA LYS A 156 -25.25 16.45 3.18
C LYS A 156 -25.42 15.32 2.15
N HIS A 157 -26.46 15.37 1.33
CA HIS A 157 -26.46 14.58 0.08
C HIS A 157 -25.39 15.09 -0.92
N GLY A 158 -24.83 16.27 -0.67
CA GLY A 158 -23.70 16.83 -1.42
C GLY A 158 -24.13 17.50 -2.72
N SER A 159 -23.21 18.27 -3.32
CA SER A 159 -23.37 18.67 -4.72
C SER A 159 -23.12 17.46 -5.63
N LEU A 160 -23.71 17.46 -6.83
CA LEU A 160 -23.46 16.42 -7.84
C LEU A 160 -22.00 16.39 -8.35
N ASN A 161 -21.25 17.46 -8.10
CA ASN A 161 -19.82 17.59 -8.38
C ASN A 161 -18.95 17.62 -7.11
N ASP A 162 -19.44 17.09 -5.98
CA ASP A 162 -18.69 17.16 -4.72
C ASP A 162 -17.61 16.07 -4.66
N PHE A 163 -16.36 16.51 -4.51
CA PHE A 163 -15.15 15.69 -4.37
C PHE A 163 -14.41 15.97 -3.06
N GLN A 164 -14.96 16.82 -2.18
CA GLN A 164 -14.23 17.31 -1.02
C GLN A 164 -14.34 16.38 0.19
N ALA A 165 -13.20 16.19 0.86
CA ALA A 165 -13.04 15.42 2.10
C ALA A 165 -14.04 15.79 3.22
N THR A 166 -14.54 17.03 3.20
CA THR A 166 -15.50 17.61 4.15
C THR A 166 -16.96 17.27 3.85
N SER A 167 -17.25 16.73 2.66
CA SER A 167 -18.60 16.34 2.20
C SER A 167 -18.75 14.85 1.94
N GLY A 168 -17.66 14.11 1.73
CA GLY A 168 -17.67 12.65 1.57
C GLY A 168 -17.91 12.14 0.14
N GLY A 169 -18.22 13.00 -0.83
CA GLY A 169 -18.39 12.61 -2.24
C GLY A 169 -19.69 11.86 -2.59
N PHE A 170 -20.67 11.78 -1.67
CA PHE A 170 -21.93 11.04 -1.86
C PHE A 170 -22.65 11.40 -3.16
N GLY A 171 -22.85 12.70 -3.43
CA GLY A 171 -23.54 13.19 -4.64
C GLY A 171 -22.92 12.66 -5.93
N THR A 172 -21.60 12.79 -6.07
CA THR A 172 -20.83 12.25 -7.20
C THR A 172 -20.98 10.73 -7.34
N GLY A 173 -20.92 9.99 -6.24
CA GLY A 173 -21.10 8.53 -6.22
C GLY A 173 -22.50 8.12 -6.68
N THR A 174 -23.55 8.80 -6.23
CA THR A 174 -24.93 8.54 -6.68
C THR A 174 -25.12 8.85 -8.16
N VAL A 175 -24.54 9.92 -8.71
CA VAL A 175 -24.62 10.19 -10.16
C VAL A 175 -23.96 9.06 -10.97
N MET A 176 -22.84 8.51 -10.48
CA MET A 176 -22.21 7.33 -11.12
C MET A 176 -23.09 6.08 -11.03
N HIS A 177 -23.72 5.84 -9.87
CA HIS A 177 -24.64 4.73 -9.59
C HIS A 177 -25.84 4.73 -10.55
N GLU A 178 -26.57 5.85 -10.63
CA GLU A 178 -27.76 5.95 -11.49
C GLU A 178 -27.44 5.86 -12.98
N VAL A 179 -26.29 6.40 -13.42
CA VAL A 179 -25.86 6.18 -14.82
C VAL A 179 -25.54 4.70 -15.07
N GLY A 180 -24.95 3.98 -14.10
CA GLY A 180 -24.76 2.53 -14.22
C GLY A 180 -26.07 1.76 -14.36
N HIS A 181 -27.11 2.15 -13.60
CA HIS A 181 -28.47 1.63 -13.79
C HIS A 181 -29.05 1.97 -15.17
N ALA A 182 -28.85 3.20 -15.67
CA ALA A 182 -29.26 3.60 -17.01
C ALA A 182 -28.49 2.89 -18.13
N LEU A 183 -27.35 2.27 -17.83
CA LEU A 183 -26.59 1.39 -18.73
C LEU A 183 -26.88 -0.11 -18.51
N GLY A 184 -27.81 -0.45 -17.62
CA GLY A 184 -28.31 -1.81 -17.43
C GLY A 184 -27.68 -2.59 -16.27
N LEU A 185 -26.89 -1.97 -15.40
CA LEU A 185 -26.44 -2.64 -14.17
C LEU A 185 -27.57 -2.68 -13.13
N GLY A 186 -27.67 -3.77 -12.37
CA GLY A 186 -28.54 -3.90 -11.21
C GLY A 186 -27.84 -3.59 -9.88
N HIS A 187 -28.60 -3.58 -8.77
CA HIS A 187 -28.03 -3.52 -7.43
C HIS A 187 -27.19 -4.76 -7.09
N GLY A 188 -26.35 -4.66 -6.06
CA GLY A 188 -25.52 -5.76 -5.55
C GLY A 188 -26.31 -6.99 -5.08
N GLY A 189 -27.58 -6.83 -4.71
CA GLY A 189 -28.49 -7.91 -4.29
C GLY A 189 -29.97 -7.60 -4.60
N PRO A 190 -30.89 -8.51 -4.23
CA PRO A 190 -32.34 -8.40 -4.50
C PRO A 190 -33.07 -7.36 -3.61
N TYR A 191 -32.59 -6.12 -3.58
CA TYR A 191 -33.16 -5.03 -2.79
C TYR A 191 -33.32 -3.75 -3.63
N ASN A 192 -34.17 -2.82 -3.17
CA ASN A 192 -34.39 -1.54 -3.83
C ASN A 192 -34.90 -0.49 -2.81
N ASN A 193 -34.39 0.75 -2.85
CA ASN A 193 -34.55 1.84 -1.85
C ASN A 193 -34.00 1.54 -0.44
N THR A 194 -34.13 0.30 0.04
CA THR A 194 -33.61 -0.17 1.34
C THR A 194 -33.16 -1.62 1.23
N SER A 195 -32.01 -1.96 1.81
CA SER A 195 -31.55 -3.35 1.97
C SER A 195 -31.92 -3.92 3.34
N SER A 196 -32.20 -5.22 3.39
CA SER A 196 -32.19 -6.01 4.63
C SER A 196 -30.99 -6.94 4.63
N VAL A 197 -30.43 -7.27 5.81
CA VAL A 197 -29.21 -8.10 5.92
C VAL A 197 -29.35 -9.45 5.20
N SER A 198 -30.53 -10.06 5.25
CA SER A 198 -30.88 -11.30 4.52
C SER A 198 -30.82 -11.19 3.00
N GLN A 199 -30.90 -9.98 2.43
CA GLN A 199 -30.85 -9.71 0.99
C GLN A 199 -29.45 -9.34 0.51
N GLN A 200 -28.42 -9.41 1.36
CA GLN A 200 -27.05 -9.39 0.86
C GLN A 200 -26.80 -10.66 0.04
N TYR A 201 -26.49 -10.53 -1.25
CA TYR A 201 -26.49 -11.68 -2.16
C TYR A 201 -25.20 -12.53 -2.10
N SER A 202 -24.05 -11.91 -1.83
CA SER A 202 -22.75 -12.60 -1.77
C SER A 202 -21.75 -11.89 -0.83
N PRO A 203 -20.58 -12.50 -0.54
CA PRO A 203 -19.43 -11.81 0.08
C PRO A 203 -18.88 -10.62 -0.71
N TYR A 204 -19.31 -10.43 -1.96
CA TYR A 204 -18.93 -9.30 -2.84
C TYR A 204 -20.09 -8.31 -3.04
N ASP A 205 -21.24 -8.50 -2.38
CA ASP A 205 -22.28 -7.49 -2.27
C ASP A 205 -21.90 -6.54 -1.13
N ASN A 206 -21.03 -5.58 -1.44
CA ASN A 206 -20.57 -4.49 -0.58
C ASN A 206 -19.93 -3.37 -1.42
N GLU A 207 -19.93 -2.14 -0.88
CA GLU A 207 -19.47 -0.95 -1.60
C GLU A 207 -18.00 -1.03 -2.05
N ILE A 208 -17.13 -1.75 -1.33
CA ILE A 208 -15.72 -1.93 -1.74
C ILE A 208 -15.56 -2.80 -3.01
N SER A 209 -16.55 -3.64 -3.31
CA SER A 209 -16.56 -4.48 -4.52
C SER A 209 -17.31 -3.81 -5.68
N THR A 210 -18.45 -3.17 -5.40
CA THR A 210 -19.35 -2.54 -6.38
C THR A 210 -20.06 -1.33 -5.78
N MET A 211 -20.08 -0.20 -6.48
CA MET A 211 -20.87 0.97 -6.06
C MET A 211 -22.38 0.72 -6.11
N MET A 212 -22.83 -0.37 -6.73
CA MET A 212 -24.24 -0.76 -6.80
C MET A 212 -24.73 -1.48 -5.54
N SER A 213 -23.85 -1.70 -4.56
CA SER A 213 -24.25 -2.28 -3.27
C SER A 213 -24.69 -1.21 -2.28
N TYR A 214 -25.71 -1.53 -1.48
CA TYR A 214 -26.12 -0.71 -0.32
C TYR A 214 -25.42 -1.16 0.98
N PHE A 215 -24.50 -2.14 0.92
CA PHE A 215 -23.78 -2.65 2.09
C PHE A 215 -22.45 -1.92 2.30
N ASN A 216 -22.52 -0.88 3.16
CA ASN A 216 -21.39 -0.22 3.78
C ASN A 216 -20.38 -1.25 4.36
N PRO A 217 -19.05 -1.12 4.11
CA PRO A 217 -18.02 -1.98 4.71
C PRO A 217 -18.03 -2.03 6.26
N HIS A 218 -18.62 -1.02 6.92
CA HIS A 218 -18.85 -0.96 8.37
C HIS A 218 -20.22 -1.48 8.82
N GLY A 219 -21.08 -1.90 7.90
CA GLY A 219 -22.47 -2.26 8.15
C GLY A 219 -22.65 -3.60 8.85
N SER A 220 -23.87 -3.87 9.30
CA SER A 220 -24.29 -5.24 9.59
C SER A 220 -24.48 -6.01 8.29
N VAL A 221 -23.78 -7.14 8.15
CA VAL A 221 -23.72 -7.95 6.94
C VAL A 221 -24.02 -9.42 7.26
N ASN A 222 -24.55 -10.15 6.28
CA ASN A 222 -24.79 -11.59 6.34
C ASN A 222 -23.56 -12.38 5.85
N TYR A 223 -22.86 -11.81 4.87
CA TYR A 223 -21.61 -12.31 4.32
C TYR A 223 -20.51 -11.25 4.53
N PRO A 224 -19.46 -11.56 5.32
CA PRO A 224 -18.34 -10.64 5.49
C PRO A 224 -17.57 -10.49 4.17
N SER A 225 -17.09 -9.28 3.89
CA SER A 225 -16.25 -9.03 2.72
C SER A 225 -14.93 -9.82 2.80
N PRO A 226 -14.43 -10.40 1.69
CA PRO A 226 -13.09 -10.96 1.65
C PRO A 226 -11.99 -9.90 1.83
N ILE A 227 -12.32 -8.60 1.64
CA ILE A 227 -11.43 -7.48 1.89
C ILE A 227 -11.72 -6.90 3.28
N VAL A 228 -11.03 -7.46 4.28
CA VAL A 228 -11.20 -7.14 5.71
C VAL A 228 -10.53 -5.83 6.12
N GLY A 229 -11.00 -5.24 7.23
CA GLY A 229 -10.38 -4.05 7.84
C GLY A 229 -10.65 -2.70 7.14
N THR A 230 -11.39 -2.73 6.03
CA THR A 230 -11.79 -1.54 5.25
C THR A 230 -12.40 -0.44 6.12
N ASN A 231 -11.91 0.79 5.95
CA ASN A 231 -12.41 1.96 6.66
C ASN A 231 -12.36 3.21 5.77
N TRP A 232 -13.51 3.75 5.40
CA TRP A 232 -13.61 4.97 4.59
C TRP A 232 -14.05 6.19 5.41
N VAL A 233 -13.82 6.19 6.73
CA VAL A 233 -13.92 7.39 7.56
C VAL A 233 -12.53 8.02 7.67
N ASN A 234 -12.40 9.28 7.21
CA ASN A 234 -11.15 10.03 7.29
C ASN A 234 -10.90 10.61 8.70
N ASP A 235 -9.72 11.20 8.92
CA ASP A 235 -9.33 11.81 10.21
C ASP A 235 -10.29 12.91 10.71
N GLY A 236 -11.06 13.52 9.82
CA GLY A 236 -12.11 14.49 10.17
C GLY A 236 -13.40 13.86 10.71
N GLY A 237 -13.47 12.52 10.79
CA GLY A 237 -14.68 11.78 11.14
C GLY A 237 -15.72 11.71 10.03
N ILE A 238 -15.38 12.10 8.80
CA ILE A 238 -16.31 12.14 7.66
C ILE A 238 -16.18 10.85 6.85
N ARG A 239 -17.30 10.13 6.71
CA ARG A 239 -17.41 9.00 5.78
C ARG A 239 -17.30 9.48 4.33
N GLN A 240 -16.35 8.91 3.61
CA GLN A 240 -16.20 9.05 2.17
C GLN A 240 -16.95 7.91 1.44
N TYR A 241 -17.33 8.17 0.20
CA TYR A 241 -18.06 7.26 -0.68
C TYR A 241 -17.28 7.09 -2.00
N ALA A 242 -17.48 5.94 -2.67
CA ALA A 242 -16.84 5.67 -3.96
C ALA A 242 -17.22 6.72 -5.02
N THR A 243 -16.24 7.46 -5.52
CA THR A 243 -16.46 8.49 -6.56
C THR A 243 -16.21 7.96 -7.98
N THR A 244 -15.47 6.87 -8.13
CA THR A 244 -15.35 6.11 -9.39
C THR A 244 -16.08 4.79 -9.26
N TRP A 245 -16.23 4.07 -10.39
CA TRP A 245 -16.49 2.63 -10.40
C TRP A 245 -15.60 1.87 -9.38
N MET A 246 -16.11 0.77 -8.85
CA MET A 246 -15.38 -0.22 -8.07
C MET A 246 -15.14 -1.47 -8.94
N PRO A 247 -14.25 -2.42 -8.55
CA PRO A 247 -13.71 -3.40 -9.51
C PRO A 247 -14.77 -4.25 -10.23
N LEU A 248 -15.88 -4.59 -9.57
CA LEU A 248 -16.93 -5.42 -10.16
C LEU A 248 -17.90 -4.63 -11.05
N ASP A 249 -17.97 -3.31 -10.87
CA ASP A 249 -18.70 -2.43 -11.78
C ASP A 249 -18.02 -2.41 -13.15
N ILE A 250 -16.68 -2.42 -13.17
CA ILE A 250 -15.88 -2.55 -14.40
C ILE A 250 -16.15 -3.91 -15.07
N ASP A 251 -16.11 -5.01 -14.31
CA ASP A 251 -16.37 -6.34 -14.87
C ASP A 251 -17.79 -6.46 -15.43
N ALA A 252 -18.79 -5.93 -14.71
CA ALA A 252 -20.20 -6.02 -15.10
C ALA A 252 -20.53 -5.11 -16.31
N ILE A 253 -19.96 -3.90 -16.39
CA ILE A 253 -20.16 -3.03 -17.57
C ILE A 253 -19.37 -3.56 -18.79
N GLN A 254 -18.21 -4.19 -18.59
CA GLN A 254 -17.47 -4.86 -19.66
C GLN A 254 -18.11 -6.19 -20.08
N ARG A 255 -18.85 -6.87 -19.21
CA ARG A 255 -19.73 -8.01 -19.57
C ARG A 255 -20.83 -7.58 -20.53
N LEU A 256 -21.45 -6.42 -20.28
CA LEU A 256 -22.47 -5.86 -21.16
C LEU A 256 -21.88 -5.34 -22.48
N TYR A 257 -20.94 -4.39 -22.44
CA TYR A 257 -20.54 -3.62 -23.63
C TYR A 257 -19.18 -4.00 -24.25
N GLY A 258 -18.38 -4.82 -23.56
CA GLY A 258 -16.96 -4.97 -23.85
C GLY A 258 -16.11 -3.80 -23.33
N ALA A 259 -14.79 -3.99 -23.25
CA ALA A 259 -13.85 -2.99 -22.74
C ALA A 259 -13.60 -1.83 -23.71
N GLN A 260 -13.42 -0.62 -23.17
CA GLN A 260 -12.93 0.53 -23.93
C GLN A 260 -11.49 0.28 -24.40
N THR A 261 -11.19 0.58 -25.67
CA THR A 261 -9.88 0.35 -26.31
C THR A 261 -9.25 1.60 -26.92
N SER A 262 -10.01 2.69 -27.10
CA SER A 262 -9.54 3.95 -27.70
C SER A 262 -9.98 5.20 -26.92
N GLY A 263 -9.94 5.12 -25.59
CA GLY A 263 -10.27 6.19 -24.65
C GLY A 263 -9.06 6.72 -23.85
N PRO A 264 -9.28 7.72 -22.97
CA PRO A 264 -8.21 8.40 -22.21
C PRO A 264 -7.49 7.51 -21.19
N LEU A 265 -8.05 6.36 -20.84
CA LEU A 265 -7.47 5.37 -19.91
C LEU A 265 -6.82 4.17 -20.63
N ASN A 266 -6.60 4.27 -21.94
CA ASN A 266 -5.84 3.27 -22.71
C ASN A 266 -4.38 3.71 -22.99
N THR A 267 -4.05 4.98 -22.75
CA THR A 267 -2.67 5.51 -22.74
C THR A 267 -2.16 5.70 -21.31
N ALA A 268 -0.85 5.78 -21.12
CA ALA A 268 -0.25 5.91 -19.79
C ALA A 268 -0.69 7.19 -19.06
N GLN A 269 -1.10 7.07 -17.79
CA GLN A 269 -1.57 8.19 -16.96
C GLN A 269 -0.90 8.22 -15.57
N THR A 270 -0.60 9.42 -15.08
CA THR A 270 -0.43 9.66 -13.64
C THR A 270 -1.80 9.85 -12.99
N PHE A 271 -2.09 9.12 -11.93
CA PHE A 271 -3.20 9.32 -11.00
C PHE A 271 -2.69 10.08 -9.77
N GLY A 272 -3.50 10.95 -9.18
CA GLY A 272 -3.17 11.68 -7.96
C GLY A 272 -2.78 13.15 -8.16
N TYR A 273 -1.91 13.70 -7.32
CA TYR A 273 -1.69 15.15 -7.24
C TYR A 273 -1.22 15.78 -8.56
N ASN A 274 -0.23 15.18 -9.23
CA ASN A 274 0.23 15.64 -10.55
C ASN A 274 -0.45 14.87 -11.69
N THR A 275 -1.76 14.64 -11.61
CA THR A 275 -2.46 13.81 -12.62
C THR A 275 -2.39 14.40 -14.04
N THR A 276 -2.05 13.54 -14.99
CA THR A 276 -2.06 13.82 -16.43
C THR A 276 -3.44 13.62 -17.07
N ILE A 277 -4.43 13.15 -16.31
CA ILE A 277 -5.80 12.98 -16.76
C ILE A 277 -6.43 14.37 -16.91
N THR A 278 -7.12 14.58 -18.04
CA THR A 278 -7.68 15.87 -18.45
C THR A 278 -9.18 15.76 -18.77
N GLY A 279 -9.83 16.89 -19.04
CA GLY A 279 -11.26 16.94 -19.34
C GLY A 279 -12.13 16.54 -18.16
N SER A 280 -13.29 15.96 -18.46
CA SER A 280 -14.32 15.57 -17.49
C SER A 280 -13.88 14.48 -16.49
N LEU A 281 -12.84 13.71 -16.80
CA LEU A 281 -12.30 12.69 -15.89
C LEU A 281 -11.37 13.27 -14.81
N LYS A 282 -10.79 14.45 -15.01
CA LYS A 282 -9.76 15.01 -14.10
C LYS A 282 -10.23 15.12 -12.63
N PRO A 283 -11.44 15.62 -12.31
CA PRO A 283 -11.88 15.79 -10.92
C PRO A 283 -11.85 14.50 -10.08
N TYR A 284 -12.08 13.33 -10.70
CA TYR A 284 -12.11 12.04 -10.01
C TYR A 284 -10.73 11.55 -9.58
N PHE A 285 -9.68 11.91 -10.32
CA PHE A 285 -8.33 11.36 -10.18
C PHE A 285 -7.25 12.39 -9.78
N ASP A 286 -7.62 13.66 -9.66
CA ASP A 286 -6.76 14.73 -9.16
C ASP A 286 -6.93 14.87 -7.63
N PHE A 287 -5.90 14.57 -6.84
CA PHE A 287 -6.02 14.62 -5.38
C PHE A 287 -5.92 16.03 -4.77
N SER A 288 -5.73 17.07 -5.60
CA SER A 288 -6.02 18.46 -5.19
C SER A 288 -7.52 18.80 -5.29
N ILE A 289 -8.30 17.99 -6.01
CA ILE A 289 -9.76 18.12 -6.16
C ILE A 289 -10.47 17.06 -5.31
N ASN A 290 -10.17 15.78 -5.53
CA ASN A 290 -10.64 14.63 -4.77
C ASN A 290 -9.74 14.40 -3.54
N SER A 291 -10.00 15.17 -2.48
CA SER A 291 -9.09 15.34 -1.33
C SER A 291 -9.19 14.25 -0.25
N SER A 292 -10.03 13.25 -0.43
CA SER A 292 -10.05 11.99 0.35
C SER A 292 -10.63 10.87 -0.52
N PRO A 293 -9.88 10.41 -1.54
CA PRO A 293 -10.42 9.57 -2.60
C PRO A 293 -10.77 8.16 -2.12
N VAL A 294 -11.98 7.72 -2.47
CA VAL A 294 -12.38 6.30 -2.54
C VAL A 294 -12.60 5.96 -4.01
N ILE A 295 -11.66 5.22 -4.61
CA ILE A 295 -11.56 5.05 -6.07
C ILE A 295 -10.97 3.69 -6.49
N THR A 296 -11.18 3.32 -7.75
CA THR A 296 -10.45 2.24 -8.45
C THR A 296 -9.65 2.80 -9.62
N LEU A 297 -8.32 2.60 -9.57
CA LEU A 297 -7.42 2.90 -10.67
C LEU A 297 -7.65 1.91 -11.82
N TYR A 298 -8.13 2.42 -12.95
CA TYR A 298 -8.28 1.68 -14.20
C TYR A 298 -7.41 2.32 -15.29
N ASN A 299 -6.49 1.55 -15.86
CA ASN A 299 -5.75 1.94 -17.07
C ASN A 299 -5.21 0.70 -17.80
N THR A 300 -5.33 0.64 -19.13
CA THR A 300 -4.89 -0.53 -19.92
C THR A 300 -3.50 -0.39 -20.55
N ALA A 301 -2.78 0.70 -20.31
CA ALA A 301 -1.43 0.90 -20.84
C ALA A 301 -0.46 -0.14 -20.26
N ALA A 302 0.39 -0.71 -21.12
CA ALA A 302 1.32 -1.76 -20.73
C ALA A 302 2.43 -1.29 -19.78
N THR A 303 2.73 0.01 -19.77
CA THR A 303 3.80 0.69 -19.01
C THR A 303 3.45 2.16 -18.75
N GLY A 304 4.25 2.86 -17.94
CA GLY A 304 4.26 4.32 -17.80
C GLY A 304 3.30 4.91 -16.76
N ASN A 305 2.23 4.20 -16.42
CA ASN A 305 1.26 4.61 -15.40
C ASN A 305 1.91 4.91 -14.05
N ALA A 306 1.39 5.91 -13.34
CA ALA A 306 1.86 6.32 -12.02
C ALA A 306 0.75 6.55 -11.01
N LEU A 307 1.05 6.37 -9.74
CA LEU A 307 0.28 6.91 -8.61
C LEU A 307 1.13 7.99 -7.91
N ASP A 308 0.52 9.13 -7.60
CA ASP A 308 1.21 10.30 -7.08
C ASP A 308 0.53 10.83 -5.81
N LEU A 309 1.17 10.55 -4.69
CA LEU A 309 0.82 11.01 -3.34
C LEU A 309 1.82 12.06 -2.82
N SER A 310 2.62 12.69 -3.70
CA SER A 310 3.76 13.55 -3.33
C SER A 310 3.45 14.76 -2.46
N LEU A 311 2.18 15.20 -2.42
CA LEU A 311 1.73 16.31 -1.57
C LEU A 311 0.99 15.83 -0.30
N SER A 312 0.97 14.52 -0.03
CA SER A 312 0.46 13.94 1.22
C SER A 312 1.45 14.18 2.36
N SER A 313 0.95 14.63 3.51
CA SER A 313 1.68 14.64 4.79
C SER A 313 1.38 13.41 5.66
N GLN A 314 0.57 12.48 5.17
CA GLN A 314 0.13 11.27 5.87
C GLN A 314 0.76 10.02 5.26
N GLY A 315 1.19 9.10 6.13
CA GLY A 315 1.69 7.79 5.72
C GLY A 315 0.56 6.87 5.25
N ALA A 316 0.88 6.02 4.29
CA ALA A 316 -0.02 5.15 3.56
C ALA A 316 0.52 3.71 3.51
N ALA A 317 -0.39 2.73 3.42
CA ALA A 317 -0.06 1.33 3.14
C ALA A 317 -0.46 1.02 1.70
N LEU A 318 0.53 1.02 0.82
CA LEU A 318 0.40 1.00 -0.63
C LEU A 318 0.75 -0.40 -1.18
N ASN A 319 0.07 -0.80 -2.25
CA ASN A 319 0.32 -2.06 -2.93
C ASN A 319 0.19 -1.87 -4.45
N LEU A 320 1.26 -2.13 -5.19
CA LEU A 320 1.36 -1.90 -6.64
C LEU A 320 0.98 -3.14 -7.47
N ASN A 321 0.43 -4.17 -6.84
CA ASN A 321 -0.09 -5.36 -7.50
C ASN A 321 -1.53 -5.13 -8.00
N ALA A 322 -1.82 -5.63 -9.20
CA ALA A 322 -3.15 -5.55 -9.77
C ALA A 322 -4.15 -6.42 -8.98
N GLY A 323 -5.39 -5.96 -8.83
CA GLY A 323 -6.42 -6.63 -8.02
C GLY A 323 -6.26 -6.41 -6.51
N THR A 324 -5.39 -5.49 -6.08
CA THR A 324 -5.14 -5.21 -4.65
C THR A 324 -5.63 -3.81 -4.22
N TYR A 325 -5.70 -3.60 -2.92
CA TYR A 325 -6.18 -2.38 -2.28
C TYR A 325 -5.06 -1.71 -1.49
N SER A 326 -5.07 -0.39 -1.51
CA SER A 326 -4.16 0.51 -0.80
C SER A 326 -4.94 1.41 0.15
N SER A 327 -4.25 1.86 1.20
CA SER A 327 -4.78 2.63 2.32
C SER A 327 -4.04 3.95 2.44
N ALA A 328 -4.72 5.08 2.30
CA ALA A 328 -4.14 6.43 2.35
C ALA A 328 -5.16 7.45 2.88
N PHE A 329 -4.73 8.67 3.22
CA PHE A 329 -5.61 9.76 3.66
C PHE A 329 -6.43 9.42 4.93
N GLY A 330 -5.79 8.77 5.91
CA GLY A 330 -6.40 8.29 7.16
C GLY A 330 -7.31 7.07 7.00
N MET A 331 -7.57 6.64 5.76
CA MET A 331 -8.50 5.56 5.43
C MET A 331 -7.78 4.22 5.15
N THR A 332 -8.57 3.14 5.14
CA THR A 332 -8.11 1.77 4.90
C THR A 332 -8.87 1.17 3.71
N ASN A 333 -8.13 0.61 2.75
CA ASN A 333 -8.63 0.03 1.49
C ASN A 333 -9.48 1.01 0.65
N ASN A 334 -9.05 2.27 0.53
CA ASN A 334 -9.75 3.32 -0.23
C ASN A 334 -9.25 3.49 -1.68
N ILE A 335 -8.06 3.00 -2.03
CA ILE A 335 -7.54 3.04 -3.42
C ILE A 335 -7.36 1.61 -3.93
N ALA A 336 -8.26 1.15 -4.80
CA ALA A 336 -8.13 -0.15 -5.47
C ALA A 336 -7.32 -0.03 -6.77
N ILE A 337 -6.56 -1.07 -7.13
CA ILE A 337 -5.98 -1.23 -8.48
C ILE A 337 -6.75 -2.36 -9.17
N TYR A 338 -7.40 -2.08 -10.30
CA TYR A 338 -8.11 -3.11 -11.06
C TYR A 338 -7.15 -4.19 -11.61
N ASP A 339 -7.58 -5.45 -11.69
CA ASP A 339 -6.80 -6.64 -12.05
C ASP A 339 -5.98 -6.54 -13.35
N LYS A 340 -6.41 -5.69 -14.28
CA LYS A 340 -5.77 -5.49 -15.59
C LYS A 340 -4.93 -4.20 -15.65
N THR A 341 -4.87 -3.45 -14.55
CA THR A 341 -4.15 -2.18 -14.42
C THR A 341 -2.81 -2.39 -13.75
N TYR A 342 -1.77 -1.86 -14.35
CA TYR A 342 -0.41 -1.89 -13.83
C TYR A 342 0.05 -0.46 -13.55
N ILE A 343 0.40 -0.19 -12.29
CA ILE A 343 1.05 1.03 -11.86
C ILE A 343 2.56 0.73 -11.83
N GLN A 344 3.33 1.41 -12.69
CA GLN A 344 4.78 1.22 -12.81
C GLN A 344 5.55 2.17 -11.90
N ARG A 345 5.04 3.39 -11.72
CA ARG A 345 5.68 4.44 -10.92
C ARG A 345 4.83 4.79 -9.72
N LEU A 346 5.47 5.07 -8.59
CA LEU A 346 4.79 5.58 -7.40
C LEU A 346 5.65 6.69 -6.79
N ALA A 347 5.03 7.82 -6.47
CA ALA A 347 5.63 8.87 -5.65
C ALA A 347 4.83 8.96 -4.35
N CYS A 348 5.50 8.76 -3.22
CA CYS A 348 4.91 8.75 -1.88
C CYS A 348 5.06 10.15 -1.22
N GLY A 349 4.54 10.32 0.00
CA GLY A 349 4.35 11.63 0.61
C GLY A 349 5.55 12.13 1.42
N ALA A 350 5.25 12.82 2.52
CA ALA A 350 6.20 13.14 3.59
C ALA A 350 5.94 12.33 4.88
N GLY A 351 5.04 11.35 4.81
CA GLY A 351 4.67 10.47 5.92
C GLY A 351 5.46 9.15 5.91
N ASP A 352 5.12 8.24 6.83
CA ASP A 352 5.80 6.94 6.93
C ASP A 352 5.10 5.91 6.02
N ASP A 353 5.57 5.76 4.78
CA ASP A 353 4.88 5.02 3.72
C ASP A 353 5.36 3.55 3.59
N VAL A 354 4.43 2.59 3.55
CA VAL A 354 4.70 1.14 3.39
C VAL A 354 4.28 0.67 2.01
N CYS A 355 5.23 0.45 1.11
CA CYS A 355 5.01 0.22 -0.32
C CYS A 355 5.29 -1.23 -0.73
N THR A 356 4.25 -2.01 -0.99
CA THR A 356 4.38 -3.37 -1.53
C THR A 356 4.61 -3.31 -3.03
N VAL A 357 5.77 -3.81 -3.48
CA VAL A 357 6.18 -3.77 -4.89
C VAL A 357 5.37 -4.76 -5.74
N ASN A 358 5.33 -4.52 -7.05
CA ASN A 358 4.70 -5.45 -7.98
C ASN A 358 5.52 -6.76 -8.10
N LEU A 359 4.83 -7.90 -8.03
CA LEU A 359 5.45 -9.23 -8.03
C LEU A 359 5.91 -9.73 -9.41
N THR A 360 5.46 -9.08 -10.49
CA THR A 360 5.54 -9.60 -11.87
C THR A 360 6.07 -8.61 -12.90
N ARG A 361 6.25 -7.35 -12.52
CA ARG A 361 6.65 -6.24 -13.41
C ARG A 361 7.49 -5.23 -12.65
N ASP A 362 8.33 -4.51 -13.38
CA ASP A 362 9.27 -3.55 -12.81
C ASP A 362 8.57 -2.37 -12.12
N ASN A 363 9.24 -1.77 -11.13
CA ASN A 363 8.73 -0.59 -10.45
C ASN A 363 9.79 0.52 -10.37
N THR A 364 9.34 1.76 -10.34
CA THR A 364 10.15 2.91 -9.93
C THR A 364 9.39 3.64 -8.83
N ILE A 365 9.85 3.51 -7.58
CA ILE A 365 9.15 4.03 -6.40
C ILE A 365 10.03 5.08 -5.74
N ASP A 366 9.48 6.27 -5.58
CA ASP A 366 10.04 7.33 -4.75
C ASP A 366 9.27 7.38 -3.43
N GLY A 367 9.95 7.16 -2.31
CA GLY A 367 9.38 7.29 -0.97
C GLY A 367 9.10 8.75 -0.56
N GLY A 368 9.70 9.74 -1.24
CA GLY A 368 9.55 11.14 -0.85
C GLY A 368 10.25 11.47 0.47
N GLY A 369 9.50 11.96 1.46
CA GLY A 369 9.98 12.13 2.84
C GLY A 369 9.48 11.00 3.75
N GLY A 370 9.90 11.02 5.02
CA GLY A 370 9.39 10.10 6.04
C GLY A 370 9.94 8.66 5.97
N GLY A 371 9.42 7.81 6.86
CA GLY A 371 9.97 6.51 7.22
C GLY A 371 9.45 5.36 6.37
N ASN A 372 10.08 5.16 5.22
CA ASN A 372 9.54 4.42 4.10
C ASN A 372 10.05 2.97 4.00
N THR A 373 9.10 2.04 3.84
CA THR A 373 9.32 0.60 3.79
C THR A 373 8.87 0.01 2.46
N ALA A 374 9.79 -0.41 1.61
CA ALA A 374 9.49 -1.24 0.45
C ALA A 374 9.30 -2.70 0.90
N VAL A 375 8.23 -3.35 0.43
CA VAL A 375 7.87 -4.73 0.80
C VAL A 375 7.91 -5.63 -0.43
N PHE A 376 8.68 -6.70 -0.33
CA PHE A 376 8.92 -7.71 -1.34
C PHE A 376 8.42 -9.07 -0.83
N ALA A 377 7.84 -9.90 -1.70
CA ALA A 377 7.38 -11.23 -1.31
C ALA A 377 8.37 -12.32 -1.76
N GLY A 378 8.73 -13.18 -0.82
CA GLY A 378 9.83 -14.13 -0.92
C GLY A 378 10.94 -13.78 0.07
N ASN A 379 11.94 -14.65 0.12
CA ASN A 379 13.03 -14.54 1.10
C ASN A 379 14.11 -13.55 0.64
N ARG A 380 14.93 -13.07 1.56
CA ARG A 380 16.17 -12.30 1.31
C ARG A 380 16.96 -12.85 0.13
N ALA A 381 17.14 -14.16 0.07
CA ALA A 381 17.95 -14.84 -0.95
C ALA A 381 17.34 -14.83 -2.37
N ASP A 382 16.03 -14.62 -2.51
CA ASP A 382 15.35 -14.47 -3.81
C ASP A 382 15.76 -13.19 -4.56
N TYR A 383 16.54 -12.30 -3.95
CA TYR A 383 16.81 -10.96 -4.48
C TYR A 383 18.29 -10.57 -4.48
N THR A 384 18.74 -10.04 -5.61
CA THR A 384 19.99 -9.27 -5.72
C THR A 384 19.67 -7.80 -5.49
N ILE A 385 20.50 -7.11 -4.70
CA ILE A 385 20.44 -5.66 -4.55
C ILE A 385 21.78 -5.03 -4.90
N SER A 386 21.68 -3.92 -5.61
CA SER A 386 22.77 -3.03 -6.00
C SER A 386 22.29 -1.58 -5.86
N GLN A 387 23.21 -0.64 -6.07
CA GLN A 387 22.90 0.78 -6.22
C GLN A 387 23.19 1.21 -7.66
N ALA A 388 22.33 2.05 -8.23
CA ALA A 388 22.54 2.68 -9.52
C ALA A 388 21.96 4.11 -9.48
N ASP A 389 22.74 5.10 -9.92
CA ASP A 389 22.32 6.49 -10.11
C ASP A 389 21.62 7.14 -8.87
N GLY A 390 21.99 6.73 -7.66
CA GLY A 390 21.40 7.21 -6.41
C GLY A 390 20.12 6.50 -5.96
N ALA A 391 19.76 5.39 -6.62
CA ALA A 391 18.60 4.57 -6.29
C ALA A 391 18.99 3.11 -5.96
N THR A 392 18.30 2.54 -4.99
CA THR A 392 18.42 1.12 -4.61
C THR A 392 17.70 0.26 -5.62
N VAL A 393 18.44 -0.61 -6.32
CA VAL A 393 17.91 -1.47 -7.38
C VAL A 393 17.77 -2.89 -6.85
N VAL A 394 16.54 -3.42 -6.90
CA VAL A 394 16.16 -4.71 -6.31
C VAL A 394 15.64 -5.64 -7.40
N THR A 395 16.47 -6.57 -7.84
CA THR A 395 16.16 -7.51 -8.93
C THR A 395 15.90 -8.91 -8.39
N ARG A 396 14.78 -9.52 -8.80
CA ARG A 396 14.43 -10.90 -8.42
C ARG A 396 15.33 -11.92 -9.14
N ASN A 397 15.98 -12.76 -8.36
CA ASN A 397 16.79 -13.90 -8.83
C ASN A 397 15.91 -15.03 -9.37
N ALA A 398 16.51 -15.97 -10.10
CA ALA A 398 15.84 -17.21 -10.50
C ALA A 398 15.88 -18.23 -9.36
N SER A 399 14.76 -18.42 -8.66
CA SER A 399 14.54 -19.49 -7.68
C SER A 399 13.48 -20.51 -8.17
N ALA A 400 13.43 -21.67 -7.53
CA ALA A 400 12.54 -22.76 -7.92
C ALA A 400 11.07 -22.48 -7.53
N GLY A 401 10.13 -22.74 -8.46
CA GLY A 401 8.70 -22.47 -8.26
C GLY A 401 8.21 -21.13 -8.82
N SER A 402 9.01 -20.43 -9.62
CA SER A 402 8.84 -19.05 -10.09
C SER A 402 7.67 -18.72 -11.04
N ALA A 403 6.64 -19.56 -11.14
CA ALA A 403 5.52 -19.36 -12.07
C ALA A 403 4.70 -18.08 -11.79
N GLU A 404 4.56 -17.69 -10.51
CA GLU A 404 3.81 -16.50 -10.09
C GLU A 404 4.72 -15.27 -9.85
N ARG A 405 6.04 -15.45 -9.82
CA ARG A 405 7.03 -14.42 -9.46
C ARG A 405 8.27 -14.54 -10.37
N PRO A 406 8.21 -14.01 -11.61
CA PRO A 406 9.25 -14.20 -12.61
C PRO A 406 10.58 -13.53 -12.23
N ALA A 407 11.68 -14.18 -12.63
CA ALA A 407 13.04 -13.67 -12.44
C ALA A 407 13.32 -12.46 -13.36
N GLY A 408 14.22 -11.58 -12.92
CA GLY A 408 14.60 -10.35 -13.66
C GLY A 408 13.73 -9.13 -13.36
N VAL A 409 12.54 -9.31 -12.76
CA VAL A 409 11.69 -8.21 -12.28
C VAL A 409 12.49 -7.32 -11.32
N THR A 410 12.50 -6.03 -11.60
CA THR A 410 13.38 -5.06 -10.94
C THR A 410 12.60 -3.87 -10.38
N SER A 411 12.80 -3.59 -9.09
CA SER A 411 12.29 -2.38 -8.42
C SER A 411 13.43 -1.41 -8.19
N THR A 412 13.35 -0.22 -8.79
CA THR A 412 14.23 0.91 -8.52
C THR A 412 13.58 1.79 -7.45
N LEU A 413 14.28 2.01 -6.35
CA LEU A 413 13.77 2.66 -5.15
C LEU A 413 14.60 3.91 -4.80
N THR A 414 13.97 5.08 -4.76
CA THR A 414 14.54 6.30 -4.15
C THR A 414 13.81 6.61 -2.86
N ASN A 415 14.49 7.26 -1.92
CA ASN A 415 13.92 7.65 -0.63
C ASN A 415 13.27 6.53 0.21
N PHE A 416 13.71 5.28 0.00
CA PHE A 416 13.42 4.14 0.86
C PHE A 416 14.58 3.88 1.79
N GLN A 417 14.25 3.50 3.02
CA GLN A 417 15.24 3.09 4.00
C GLN A 417 15.03 1.64 4.40
N ALA A 418 13.78 1.16 4.34
CA ALA A 418 13.42 -0.20 4.72
C ALA A 418 13.17 -1.02 3.48
N LEU A 419 13.76 -2.21 3.48
CA LEU A 419 13.37 -3.28 2.58
C LEU A 419 12.89 -4.45 3.45
N ARG A 420 11.69 -4.96 3.22
CA ARG A 420 11.08 -6.04 4.01
C ARG A 420 10.78 -7.23 3.12
N PHE A 421 11.16 -8.41 3.59
CA PHE A 421 11.02 -9.71 2.94
C PHE A 421 10.26 -10.66 3.88
N ASP A 422 9.89 -11.85 3.39
CA ASP A 422 9.11 -12.82 4.16
C ASP A 422 9.92 -13.40 5.35
N ASP A 423 11.25 -13.33 5.31
CA ASP A 423 12.19 -13.87 6.30
C ASP A 423 12.89 -12.81 7.18
N GLN A 424 13.22 -11.64 6.66
CA GLN A 424 13.88 -10.56 7.42
C GLN A 424 13.46 -9.13 7.06
N THR A 425 13.65 -8.22 8.02
CA THR A 425 13.64 -6.76 7.83
C THR A 425 14.98 -6.21 8.30
N VAL A 426 15.40 -5.11 7.69
CA VAL A 426 16.80 -4.86 7.31
C VAL A 426 17.42 -3.81 8.31
N ALA A 427 18.64 -3.21 8.26
CA ALA A 427 19.37 -2.72 9.48
C ALA A 427 20.91 -2.46 9.41
N VAL A 428 21.40 -1.19 9.48
CA VAL A 428 22.77 -0.82 9.97
C VAL A 428 22.76 0.59 10.64
N CYS A 429 22.94 0.72 11.98
CA CYS A 429 23.14 2.03 12.69
C CYS A 429 23.81 1.87 14.09
N PHE A 430 24.61 2.86 14.54
CA PHE A 430 25.08 3.04 15.94
C PHE A 430 24.08 3.83 16.81
N CYS A 431 24.20 3.85 18.14
CA CYS A 431 23.41 4.72 19.02
C CYS A 431 24.20 5.90 19.61
N THR A 432 23.50 6.96 20.00
CA THR A 432 24.03 8.10 20.78
C THR A 432 24.71 7.63 22.08
N GLY A 433 25.81 8.28 22.45
CA GLY A 433 26.66 7.92 23.58
C GLY A 433 27.67 6.81 23.28
N THR A 434 27.61 6.18 22.10
CA THR A 434 28.60 5.19 21.65
C THR A 434 29.95 5.87 21.41
N GLY A 435 30.95 5.53 22.21
CA GLY A 435 32.33 5.93 22.01
C GLY A 435 32.94 5.22 20.79
N ILE A 436 33.28 5.98 19.75
CA ILE A 436 34.10 5.52 18.62
C ILE A 436 35.57 5.84 18.93
N ARG A 437 36.45 4.86 18.81
CA ARG A 437 37.90 5.08 19.01
C ARG A 437 38.48 5.88 17.85
N VAL A 438 39.09 7.02 18.17
CA VAL A 438 39.80 7.89 17.21
C VAL A 438 41.19 8.27 17.72
N VAL A 439 41.98 8.91 16.88
CA VAL A 439 43.19 9.66 17.25
C VAL A 439 42.96 11.14 16.99
N ARG A 440 42.88 11.95 18.05
CA ARG A 440 42.93 13.43 17.97
C ARG A 440 44.25 13.91 18.58
N HIS A 441 44.87 14.92 17.97
CA HIS A 441 46.13 15.53 18.42
C HIS A 441 47.30 14.55 18.68
N GLY A 442 47.30 13.39 18.01
CA GLY A 442 48.33 12.35 18.18
C GLY A 442 48.13 11.38 19.35
N ALA A 443 47.01 11.46 20.08
CA ALA A 443 46.66 10.53 21.16
C ALA A 443 45.37 9.75 20.83
N PRO A 444 45.31 8.42 21.09
CA PRO A 444 44.10 7.63 20.88
C PRO A 444 43.12 7.80 22.04
N LEU A 445 41.86 8.11 21.73
CA LEU A 445 40.77 8.33 22.68
C LEU A 445 39.42 7.87 22.11
N ASP A 446 38.48 7.52 22.98
CA ASP A 446 37.11 7.19 22.58
C ASP A 446 36.25 8.47 22.61
N VAL A 447 35.64 8.84 21.48
CA VAL A 447 34.79 10.04 21.31
C VAL A 447 33.36 9.59 21.07
N ALA A 448 32.38 10.16 21.80
CA ALA A 448 30.97 9.85 21.58
C ALA A 448 30.59 10.16 20.12
N VAL A 449 29.78 9.32 19.48
CA VAL A 449 29.49 9.41 18.05
C VAL A 449 28.83 10.74 17.65
N GLU A 450 28.13 11.39 18.58
CA GLU A 450 27.58 12.74 18.47
C GLU A 450 28.62 13.88 18.54
N ASP A 451 29.78 13.65 19.16
CA ASP A 451 30.91 14.59 19.29
C ASP A 451 32.01 14.35 18.24
N LEU A 452 31.81 13.37 17.36
CA LEU A 452 32.72 12.97 16.29
C LEU A 452 32.73 14.03 15.17
N GLN A 453 33.86 14.20 14.48
CA GLN A 453 34.05 15.24 13.47
C GLN A 453 34.62 14.66 12.17
N VAL A 454 34.16 15.19 11.03
CA VAL A 454 34.74 14.87 9.72
C VAL A 454 36.21 15.29 9.70
N GLY A 455 37.10 14.35 9.35
CA GLY A 455 38.55 14.46 9.45
C GLY A 455 39.17 13.70 10.63
N ASP A 456 38.40 13.30 11.64
CA ASP A 456 38.88 12.47 12.76
C ASP A 456 39.50 11.17 12.25
N GLN A 457 40.62 10.76 12.83
CA GLN A 457 41.29 9.52 12.46
C GLN A 457 40.72 8.35 13.27
N ALA A 458 39.67 7.71 12.77
CA ALA A 458 39.09 6.52 13.39
C ALA A 458 40.11 5.36 13.40
N VAL A 459 40.14 4.62 14.50
CA VAL A 459 40.97 3.41 14.65
C VAL A 459 40.14 2.21 14.21
N THR A 460 40.64 1.46 13.23
CA THR A 460 39.99 0.24 12.75
C THR A 460 40.39 -0.99 13.57
N ALA A 461 39.64 -2.08 13.44
CA ALA A 461 39.96 -3.37 14.05
C ALA A 461 41.30 -3.97 13.57
N SER A 462 41.80 -3.55 12.39
CA SER A 462 43.13 -3.88 11.86
C SER A 462 44.24 -2.95 12.34
N GLY A 463 43.96 -2.03 13.25
CA GLY A 463 44.91 -1.03 13.77
C GLY A 463 45.25 0.10 12.79
N ALA A 464 44.56 0.19 11.65
CA ALA A 464 44.73 1.28 10.71
C ALA A 464 44.05 2.56 11.24
N LEU A 465 44.54 3.71 10.77
CA LEU A 465 43.89 5.01 10.97
C LEU A 465 43.19 5.42 9.68
N ARG A 466 41.92 5.81 9.77
CA ARG A 466 41.11 6.28 8.64
C ARG A 466 40.42 7.60 8.93
N PRO A 467 40.51 8.62 8.06
CA PRO A 467 39.69 9.81 8.20
C PRO A 467 38.21 9.48 8.09
N VAL A 468 37.43 9.94 9.06
CA VAL A 468 35.97 10.02 8.98
C VAL A 468 35.61 11.01 7.88
N THR A 469 34.93 10.55 6.83
CA THR A 469 34.56 11.36 5.65
C THR A 469 33.18 12.00 5.82
N TRP A 470 32.28 11.35 6.55
CA TRP A 470 30.91 11.81 6.77
C TRP A 470 30.32 11.21 8.04
N ILE A 471 29.39 11.94 8.65
CA ILE A 471 28.64 11.54 9.84
C ILE A 471 27.18 11.91 9.61
N GLY A 472 26.29 10.95 9.86
CA GLY A 472 24.84 11.12 9.77
C GLY A 472 24.16 10.70 11.07
N HIS A 473 23.00 11.27 11.39
CA HIS A 473 22.20 10.84 12.55
C HIS A 473 20.70 11.05 12.36
N ARG A 474 19.92 10.43 13.25
CA ARG A 474 18.46 10.59 13.30
C ARG A 474 17.85 10.17 14.64
N HIS A 475 16.80 10.88 15.07
CA HIS A 475 15.97 10.53 16.22
C HIS A 475 14.76 9.61 15.91
N LEU A 476 14.38 8.79 16.89
CA LEU A 476 13.12 8.05 16.99
C LEU A 476 12.45 8.39 18.33
N ALA A 477 11.13 8.61 18.33
CA ALA A 477 10.36 8.77 19.56
C ALA A 477 8.91 8.26 19.42
N ALA A 478 8.45 7.44 20.37
CA ALA A 478 7.14 6.80 20.35
C ALA A 478 6.11 7.46 21.31
N ARG A 479 6.23 8.78 21.57
CA ARG A 479 5.27 9.60 22.35
C ARG A 479 4.78 8.97 23.68
N GLY A 480 5.69 8.40 24.46
CA GLY A 480 5.42 7.90 25.82
C GLY A 480 5.12 6.41 25.96
N ARG A 481 4.98 5.66 24.85
CA ARG A 481 5.10 4.19 24.84
C ARG A 481 6.52 3.78 24.43
N ALA A 482 6.89 2.52 24.64
CA ALA A 482 8.12 1.97 24.06
C ALA A 482 8.01 1.90 22.52
N LEU A 483 9.14 2.01 21.83
CA LEU A 483 9.25 1.70 20.39
C LEU A 483 8.89 0.22 20.13
N PRO A 484 8.31 -0.13 18.97
CA PRO A 484 8.20 -1.51 18.50
C PRO A 484 9.55 -2.24 18.52
N ALA A 485 9.57 -3.54 18.82
CA ALA A 485 10.83 -4.30 18.97
C ALA A 485 11.81 -4.20 17.79
N PRO A 486 11.40 -4.21 16.50
CA PRO A 486 12.31 -4.00 15.37
C PRO A 486 12.96 -2.61 15.29
N GLN A 487 12.46 -1.64 16.08
CA GLN A 487 12.97 -0.27 16.16
C GLN A 487 13.79 -0.05 17.45
N GLN A 488 13.64 -0.92 18.45
CA GLN A 488 14.39 -0.87 19.71
C GLN A 488 15.87 -1.23 19.48
N PRO A 489 16.82 -0.53 20.13
CA PRO A 489 18.22 -0.88 20.03
C PRO A 489 18.48 -2.26 20.64
N VAL A 490 19.43 -2.98 20.05
CA VAL A 490 20.03 -4.18 20.66
C VAL A 490 21.17 -3.71 21.54
N ARG A 491 21.07 -4.00 22.84
CA ARG A 491 22.11 -3.72 23.83
C ARG A 491 23.00 -4.94 23.97
N VAL A 492 24.29 -4.73 23.71
CA VAL A 492 25.39 -5.63 24.02
C VAL A 492 25.95 -5.20 25.38
N ARG A 493 25.88 -6.08 26.39
CA ARG A 493 26.43 -5.76 27.72
C ARG A 493 27.95 -5.60 27.67
N ALA A 494 28.48 -4.79 28.58
CA ALA A 494 29.91 -4.73 28.86
C ALA A 494 30.49 -6.15 29.07
N GLY A 495 31.59 -6.47 28.40
CA GLY A 495 32.24 -7.77 28.46
C GLY A 495 31.54 -8.95 27.75
N ALA A 496 30.42 -8.73 27.04
CA ALA A 496 29.64 -9.81 26.41
C ALA A 496 30.45 -10.66 25.41
N PHE A 497 31.38 -10.06 24.67
CA PHE A 497 32.23 -10.72 23.67
C PHE A 497 33.57 -11.22 24.25
N GLY A 498 33.86 -10.93 25.52
CA GLY A 498 35.10 -11.30 26.21
C GLY A 498 35.53 -10.22 27.20
N PRO A 499 36.61 -10.44 27.99
CA PRO A 499 37.07 -9.48 28.99
C PRO A 499 37.28 -8.06 28.42
N GLY A 500 36.45 -7.12 28.86
CA GLY A 500 36.48 -5.72 28.41
C GLY A 500 35.90 -5.43 27.02
N LEU A 501 35.18 -6.37 26.38
CA LEU A 501 34.62 -6.21 25.04
C LEU A 501 33.09 -6.43 25.01
N PRO A 502 32.26 -5.40 24.71
CA PRO A 502 32.60 -3.98 24.73
C PRO A 502 33.00 -3.50 26.14
N ALA A 503 33.67 -2.35 26.23
CA ALA A 503 34.17 -1.77 27.48
C ALA A 503 33.07 -1.17 28.37
N ARG A 504 31.91 -0.85 27.78
CA ARG A 504 30.64 -0.51 28.46
C ARG A 504 29.47 -1.08 27.65
N ASP A 505 28.24 -0.95 28.14
CA ASP A 505 27.04 -1.38 27.41
C ASP A 505 26.89 -0.61 26.08
N LEU A 506 27.18 -1.28 24.97
CA LEU A 506 27.06 -0.78 23.60
C LEU A 506 25.62 -0.98 23.09
N ARG A 507 25.11 0.00 22.34
CA ARG A 507 23.76 -0.02 21.76
C ARG A 507 23.84 0.19 20.25
N LEU A 508 23.19 -0.69 19.50
CA LEU A 508 23.21 -0.74 18.04
C LEU A 508 21.77 -0.94 17.51
N SER A 509 21.50 -0.57 16.26
CA SER A 509 20.25 -0.99 15.61
C SER A 509 20.31 -2.50 15.27
N PRO A 510 19.17 -3.20 15.14
CA PRO A 510 19.15 -4.67 15.10
C PRO A 510 20.05 -5.32 14.04
N GLY A 511 20.08 -4.80 12.81
CA GLY A 511 20.90 -5.39 11.74
C GLY A 511 22.39 -4.99 11.76
N HIS A 512 22.81 -4.02 12.60
CA HIS A 512 24.17 -3.50 12.58
C HIS A 512 25.23 -4.60 12.80
N PRO A 513 26.16 -4.83 11.85
CA PRO A 513 27.09 -5.95 11.96
C PRO A 513 28.28 -5.69 12.89
N VAL A 514 28.63 -6.71 13.66
CA VAL A 514 29.86 -6.77 14.46
C VAL A 514 30.80 -7.83 13.90
N LEU A 515 32.10 -7.65 14.06
CA LEU A 515 33.13 -8.57 13.54
C LEU A 515 33.30 -9.78 14.48
N VAL A 516 33.13 -10.97 13.92
CA VAL A 516 33.14 -12.26 14.63
C VAL A 516 34.23 -13.17 14.02
N GLY A 517 34.96 -13.89 14.88
CA GLY A 517 35.94 -14.89 14.43
C GLY A 517 37.16 -14.32 13.70
N ALA A 518 37.53 -13.07 13.99
CA ALA A 518 38.80 -12.47 13.56
C ALA A 518 39.95 -12.84 14.52
N ASP A 519 41.17 -12.87 13.99
CA ASP A 519 42.40 -13.07 14.76
C ASP A 519 42.75 -11.81 15.59
N ALA A 520 43.74 -11.92 16.48
CA ALA A 520 44.16 -10.84 17.38
C ALA A 520 44.59 -9.54 16.68
N ASP A 521 45.07 -9.63 15.43
CA ASP A 521 45.46 -8.48 14.59
C ASP A 521 44.31 -7.95 13.71
N GLY A 522 43.05 -8.35 13.98
CA GLY A 522 41.87 -8.00 13.19
C GLY A 522 41.81 -8.69 11.81
N ALA A 523 42.71 -9.62 11.54
CA ALA A 523 42.74 -10.42 10.31
C ALA A 523 41.61 -11.46 10.29
N GLY A 524 41.14 -11.84 9.09
CA GLY A 524 40.04 -12.79 8.94
C GLY A 524 38.71 -12.27 9.49
N GLY A 525 37.89 -13.19 10.01
CA GLY A 525 36.56 -12.92 10.54
C GLY A 525 35.46 -12.67 9.50
N VAL A 526 34.22 -12.65 10.00
CA VAL A 526 32.98 -12.36 9.26
C VAL A 526 32.17 -11.30 10.02
N LEU A 527 31.37 -10.52 9.31
CA LEU A 527 30.46 -9.54 9.91
C LEU A 527 29.10 -10.21 10.19
N VAL A 528 28.59 -10.07 11.41
CA VAL A 528 27.33 -10.68 11.85
C VAL A 528 26.39 -9.60 12.38
N PRO A 529 25.20 -9.39 11.78
CA PRO A 529 24.15 -8.53 12.31
C PRO A 529 23.86 -8.81 13.79
N ILE A 530 23.87 -7.80 14.66
CA ILE A 530 23.82 -8.03 16.10
C ILE A 530 22.53 -8.72 16.57
N MET A 531 21.41 -8.57 15.85
CA MET A 531 20.18 -9.32 16.10
C MET A 531 20.35 -10.83 15.97
N CYS A 532 21.23 -11.29 15.07
CA CYS A 532 21.55 -12.71 14.93
C CYS A 532 22.32 -13.27 16.14
N LEU A 533 22.84 -12.42 17.04
CA LEU A 533 23.55 -12.81 18.25
C LEU A 533 22.74 -12.57 19.54
N ILE A 534 21.46 -12.18 19.44
CA ILE A 534 20.57 -12.05 20.60
C ILE A 534 20.42 -13.40 21.30
N ASN A 535 20.79 -13.42 22.59
CA ASN A 535 20.71 -14.58 23.47
C ASN A 535 19.84 -14.32 24.72
N GLY A 536 19.14 -13.17 24.75
CA GLY A 536 18.27 -12.76 25.84
C GLY A 536 18.98 -12.42 27.16
N THR A 537 20.32 -12.46 27.21
CA THR A 537 21.11 -12.38 28.44
C THR A 537 22.23 -11.35 28.36
N SER A 538 23.30 -11.61 27.62
CA SER A 538 24.37 -10.65 27.35
C SER A 538 24.09 -9.76 26.14
N ILE A 539 23.24 -10.21 25.21
CA ILE A 539 22.77 -9.47 24.04
C ILE A 539 21.24 -9.59 23.94
N ALA A 540 20.53 -8.46 23.98
CA ALA A 540 19.07 -8.40 23.93
C ALA A 540 18.56 -7.04 23.45
N HIS A 541 17.32 -6.97 22.95
CA HIS A 541 16.63 -5.69 22.75
C HIS A 541 16.47 -4.94 24.08
N GLU A 542 16.55 -3.61 24.02
CA GLU A 542 16.31 -2.72 25.16
C GLU A 542 15.09 -1.82 24.89
N ALA A 543 14.05 -1.98 25.71
CA ALA A 543 12.80 -1.25 25.57
C ALA A 543 12.98 0.23 25.96
N VAL A 544 13.05 1.09 24.94
CA VAL A 544 13.16 2.55 25.08
C VAL A 544 11.98 3.26 24.40
N ALA A 545 11.57 4.40 24.94
CA ALA A 545 10.54 5.25 24.34
C ALA A 545 11.08 6.17 23.22
N SER A 546 12.41 6.36 23.17
CA SER A 546 13.12 7.09 22.14
C SER A 546 14.58 6.63 22.03
N VAL A 547 15.20 6.84 20.88
CA VAL A 547 16.63 6.57 20.61
C VAL A 547 17.09 7.49 19.48
N THR A 548 18.35 7.94 19.50
CA THR A 548 18.97 8.60 18.33
C THR A 548 20.07 7.69 17.79
N TYR A 549 19.93 7.30 16.52
CA TYR A 549 20.86 6.46 15.78
C TYR A 549 21.84 7.30 14.95
N TRP A 550 23.06 6.80 14.72
CA TRP A 550 24.18 7.47 14.06
C TRP A 550 24.88 6.56 13.03
N HIS A 551 25.48 7.17 12.01
CA HIS A 551 26.22 6.55 10.92
C HIS A 551 27.58 7.26 10.78
N VAL A 552 28.66 6.50 10.56
CA VAL A 552 30.04 7.00 10.51
C VAL A 552 30.78 6.41 9.31
N GLU A 553 31.09 7.24 8.31
CA GLU A 553 31.76 6.84 7.07
C GLU A 553 33.26 7.14 7.12
N LEU A 554 34.05 6.33 6.40
CA LEU A 554 35.50 6.43 6.32
C LEU A 554 35.97 6.68 4.88
N ASP A 555 37.26 6.93 4.70
CA ASP A 555 37.91 7.09 3.38
C ASP A 555 37.83 5.84 2.50
N ALA A 556 37.84 4.67 3.13
CA ALA A 556 37.30 3.42 2.60
C ALA A 556 36.64 2.65 3.74
N HIS A 557 35.53 1.98 3.42
CA HIS A 557 34.76 1.17 4.36
C HIS A 557 35.63 0.08 5.03
N ASP A 558 35.55 0.01 6.36
CA ASP A 558 36.37 -0.84 7.22
C ASP A 558 35.62 -1.14 8.53
N VAL A 559 36.23 -1.85 9.47
CA VAL A 559 35.63 -2.16 10.77
C VAL A 559 36.14 -1.19 11.83
N LEU A 560 35.25 -0.36 12.40
CA LEU A 560 35.50 0.57 13.50
C LEU A 560 35.65 -0.16 14.84
N LEU A 561 36.22 0.53 15.84
CA LEU A 561 36.12 0.13 17.25
C LEU A 561 35.09 1.02 17.98
N ALA A 562 33.92 0.45 18.28
CA ALA A 562 32.82 1.07 19.01
C ALA A 562 32.73 0.48 20.43
N GLU A 563 32.98 1.30 21.45
CA GLU A 563 33.22 0.86 22.84
C GLU A 563 34.27 -0.27 22.93
N GLY A 564 35.28 -0.22 22.05
CA GLY A 564 36.30 -1.27 21.90
C GLY A 564 35.85 -2.52 21.14
N LEU A 565 34.54 -2.73 20.90
CA LEU A 565 34.05 -3.83 20.07
C LEU A 565 34.19 -3.49 18.58
N ALA A 566 34.64 -4.46 17.80
CA ALA A 566 34.79 -4.32 16.35
C ALA A 566 33.42 -4.33 15.64
N ALA A 567 33.04 -3.21 15.02
CA ALA A 567 31.73 -2.95 14.43
C ALA A 567 31.85 -2.29 13.05
N GLU A 568 30.90 -2.52 12.13
CA GLU A 568 31.03 -2.06 10.74
C GLU A 568 30.96 -0.51 10.62
N SER A 569 31.84 0.10 9.81
CA SER A 569 31.64 1.51 9.42
C SER A 569 30.42 1.63 8.50
N TYR A 570 29.90 2.84 8.35
CA TYR A 570 29.01 3.12 7.23
C TYR A 570 29.78 2.89 5.92
N LEU A 571 29.11 2.27 4.97
CA LEU A 571 29.43 2.22 3.56
C LEU A 571 28.28 2.94 2.87
N ASP A 572 28.56 3.93 2.02
CA ASP A 572 27.49 4.67 1.37
C ASP A 572 26.84 3.82 0.27
N TRP A 573 25.62 3.34 0.52
CA TRP A 573 24.76 2.69 -0.48
C TRP A 573 23.78 3.73 -1.07
N GLY A 574 24.18 5.00 -1.17
CA GLY A 574 23.33 6.09 -1.68
C GLY A 574 22.30 6.57 -0.66
N ASP A 575 22.28 5.98 0.53
CA ASP A 575 21.39 6.30 1.65
C ASP A 575 21.84 7.53 2.46
N ARG A 576 22.95 8.18 2.05
CA ARG A 576 23.51 9.39 2.68
C ARG A 576 22.54 10.57 2.90
N PRO A 577 21.64 10.92 1.94
CA PRO A 577 20.75 12.09 2.08
C PRO A 577 19.78 12.01 3.27
N PHE A 578 19.53 10.80 3.76
CA PHE A 578 18.62 10.53 4.88
C PHE A 578 19.06 11.09 6.23
N PHE A 579 20.33 11.48 6.37
CA PHE A 579 20.92 11.78 7.66
C PHE A 579 21.63 13.16 7.71
N THR A 580 21.47 13.99 6.68
CA THR A 580 22.14 15.28 6.56
C THR A 580 21.33 16.44 7.16
N GLN A 581 21.81 16.94 8.31
CA GLN A 581 21.47 18.23 8.95
C GLN A 581 19.97 18.56 9.15
N ALA A 582 19.48 18.20 10.35
CA ALA A 582 18.37 18.88 11.03
C ALA A 582 17.00 18.91 10.31
N SER A 583 16.60 17.79 9.70
CA SER A 583 15.22 17.52 9.29
C SER A 583 14.58 16.46 10.21
N ASP A 584 13.38 16.74 10.73
CA ASP A 584 12.71 15.92 11.79
C ASP A 584 12.04 14.62 11.28
N HIS A 585 12.35 14.15 10.07
CA HIS A 585 11.59 13.10 9.40
C HIS A 585 12.19 11.69 9.50
N ALA A 586 11.33 10.69 9.29
CA ALA A 586 11.61 9.31 9.65
C ALA A 586 12.40 8.53 8.59
N LEU A 587 12.86 7.33 8.98
CA LEU A 587 13.61 6.30 8.24
C LEU A 587 13.40 4.97 8.98
N HIS A 588 13.62 3.81 8.35
CA HIS A 588 13.95 2.56 9.03
C HIS A 588 14.67 1.57 8.10
N ASN A 589 15.72 0.86 8.54
CA ASN A 589 16.08 -0.52 8.12
C ASN A 589 16.88 -0.86 6.81
N PRO A 590 18.19 -0.51 6.67
CA PRO A 590 19.07 -0.90 5.55
C PRO A 590 20.24 -1.89 5.90
N ASP A 591 20.17 -3.20 5.58
CA ASP A 591 21.26 -4.23 5.59
C ASP A 591 21.93 -4.41 4.20
N PHE A 592 21.09 -4.42 3.15
CA PHE A 592 21.09 -5.51 2.15
C PHE A 592 22.38 -5.61 1.32
N VAL A 593 23.23 -6.59 1.63
CA VAL A 593 24.36 -6.96 0.76
C VAL A 593 24.37 -8.46 0.51
N VAL A 594 24.68 -8.87 -0.72
CA VAL A 594 24.75 -10.28 -1.15
C VAL A 594 26.17 -10.81 -0.87
N PRO A 595 26.34 -12.07 -0.40
CA PRO A 595 27.66 -12.67 -0.27
C PRO A 595 28.43 -12.62 -1.59
N GLY A 596 29.56 -11.89 -1.62
CA GLY A 596 30.46 -11.82 -2.78
C GLY A 596 30.64 -10.45 -3.45
N LEU A 597 29.94 -9.38 -3.03
CA LEU A 597 30.26 -8.03 -3.55
C LEU A 597 31.57 -7.48 -2.96
N ALA A 598 32.49 -7.11 -3.85
CA ALA A 598 33.85 -6.65 -3.53
C ALA A 598 33.97 -5.25 -2.88
N ALA A 599 32.88 -4.71 -2.33
CA ALA A 599 32.83 -3.39 -1.69
C ALA A 599 32.80 -3.44 -0.15
N ARG A 600 32.37 -4.55 0.46
CA ARG A 600 32.46 -4.71 1.92
C ARG A 600 33.85 -5.20 2.34
N CYS A 601 34.34 -4.72 3.47
CA CYS A 601 35.68 -5.01 4.01
C CYS A 601 35.84 -6.45 4.51
N ARG A 602 34.73 -7.15 4.76
CA ARG A 602 34.61 -8.55 5.20
C ARG A 602 33.31 -9.15 4.65
N PRO A 603 33.22 -10.48 4.51
CA PRO A 603 31.95 -11.15 4.19
C PRO A 603 30.96 -11.04 5.35
N VAL A 604 29.67 -11.06 5.04
CA VAL A 604 28.57 -11.03 6.03
C VAL A 604 27.99 -12.44 6.22
N ALA A 605 27.66 -12.81 7.46
CA ALA A 605 26.98 -14.06 7.81
C ALA A 605 25.78 -13.77 8.75
N VAL A 606 24.62 -14.32 8.43
CA VAL A 606 23.38 -14.18 9.24
C VAL A 606 23.05 -15.45 10.05
N ASP A 607 23.56 -16.59 9.61
CA ASP A 607 23.33 -17.92 10.17
C ASP A 607 24.56 -18.84 9.95
N GLY A 608 24.37 -20.14 10.18
CA GLY A 608 25.38 -21.17 9.88
C GLY A 608 26.49 -21.32 10.93
N PRO A 609 27.50 -22.19 10.67
CA PRO A 609 28.40 -22.69 11.71
C PRO A 609 29.20 -21.63 12.47
N VAL A 610 29.55 -20.50 11.85
CA VAL A 610 30.28 -19.40 12.51
C VAL A 610 29.38 -18.63 13.48
N VAL A 611 28.13 -18.38 13.07
CA VAL A 611 27.13 -17.69 13.92
C VAL A 611 26.71 -18.60 15.08
N GLU A 612 26.53 -19.90 14.86
CA GLU A 612 26.24 -20.85 15.94
C GLU A 612 27.42 -21.04 16.92
N ALA A 613 28.66 -21.10 16.42
CA ALA A 613 29.84 -21.13 17.27
C ALA A 613 29.95 -19.87 18.14
N GLU A 614 29.63 -18.69 17.58
CA GLU A 614 29.62 -17.43 18.34
C GLU A 614 28.47 -17.37 19.35
N ARG A 615 27.25 -17.77 18.99
CA ARG A 615 26.11 -17.92 19.93
C ARG A 615 26.49 -18.81 21.12
N ALA A 616 27.16 -19.93 20.86
CA ALA A 616 27.67 -20.82 21.91
C ALA A 616 28.77 -20.15 22.75
N ARG A 617 29.73 -19.44 22.13
CA ARG A 617 30.82 -18.72 22.81
C ARG A 617 30.30 -17.62 23.74
N LEU A 618 29.39 -16.79 23.25
CA LEU A 618 28.74 -15.72 24.01
C LEU A 618 27.93 -16.25 25.20
N SER A 619 27.24 -17.38 25.01
CA SER A 619 26.49 -18.06 26.07
C SER A 619 27.41 -18.66 27.14
N ALA A 620 28.53 -19.25 26.72
CA ALA A 620 29.55 -19.79 27.64
C ALA A 620 30.27 -18.68 28.42
N LEU A 621 30.57 -17.54 27.80
CA LEU A 621 31.11 -16.36 28.46
C LEU A 621 30.15 -15.80 29.52
N PHE A 622 28.86 -15.66 29.19
CA PHE A 622 27.86 -15.21 30.16
C PHE A 622 27.72 -16.18 31.33
N ALA A 623 27.70 -17.50 31.07
CA ALA A 623 27.69 -18.52 32.12
C ALA A 623 28.96 -18.49 33.00
N ALA A 624 30.13 -18.22 32.42
CA ALA A 624 31.39 -18.09 33.15
C ALA A 624 31.43 -16.83 34.04
N SER A 625 30.95 -15.69 33.53
CA SER A 625 30.78 -14.46 34.35
C SER A 625 29.85 -14.71 35.52
N LEU A 626 28.64 -15.24 35.25
CA LEU A 626 27.67 -15.55 36.30
C LEU A 626 28.21 -16.56 37.33
N GLY A 627 29.03 -17.52 36.90
CA GLY A 627 29.73 -18.46 37.79
C GLY A 627 30.77 -17.78 38.68
N ALA A 628 31.47 -16.76 38.18
CA ALA A 628 32.42 -15.95 38.97
C ALA A 628 31.70 -14.97 39.91
N ASP A 629 30.65 -14.29 39.44
CA ASP A 629 29.83 -13.36 40.23
C ASP A 629 29.08 -14.08 41.37
N CYS A 630 28.76 -15.36 41.20
CA CYS A 630 28.19 -16.25 42.23
C CYS A 630 29.24 -17.04 43.04
N ALA A 631 30.55 -16.83 42.83
CA ALA A 631 31.58 -17.48 43.62
C ALA A 631 31.74 -16.77 44.98
N TRP A 632 31.37 -17.46 46.06
CA TRP A 632 31.43 -16.90 47.41
C TRP A 632 32.88 -16.80 47.90
N ASP A 633 33.29 -15.63 48.40
CA ASP A 633 34.53 -15.48 49.18
C ASP A 633 34.38 -16.15 50.56
N GLU A 634 34.63 -17.45 50.57
CA GLU A 634 34.85 -18.23 51.79
C GLU A 634 36.34 -18.25 52.20
N ALA A 635 37.25 -17.90 51.29
CA ALA A 635 38.69 -17.93 51.50
C ALA A 635 39.18 -16.87 52.50
N GLY A 636 38.62 -15.65 52.46
CA GLY A 636 38.91 -14.59 53.42
C GLY A 636 38.15 -14.71 54.74
N ARG A 637 36.93 -15.30 54.72
CA ARG A 637 36.00 -15.26 55.87
C ARG A 637 36.29 -16.26 56.99
N PHE A 638 37.04 -17.34 56.71
CA PHE A 638 37.22 -18.45 57.65
C PHE A 638 38.65 -18.64 58.18
N GLY A 639 39.49 -17.60 58.15
CA GLY A 639 40.85 -17.63 58.73
C GLY A 639 40.93 -17.98 60.23
N TRP A 640 39.80 -17.93 60.95
CA TRP A 640 39.66 -18.34 62.36
C TRP A 640 39.30 -19.83 62.56
N LEU A 641 39.06 -20.59 61.49
CA LEU A 641 38.83 -22.05 61.50
C LEU A 641 40.13 -22.87 61.28
N ALA A 642 41.28 -22.20 61.15
CA ALA A 642 42.58 -22.80 60.85
C ALA A 642 43.67 -22.48 61.91
N ALA A 643 43.26 -22.21 63.15
CA ALA A 643 44.11 -21.84 64.29
C ALA A 643 43.78 -22.67 65.55
#